data_AF-A0A6S7L774-F1
#
_entry.id   AF-A0A6S7L774-F1
#
_cell.length_a   1.000
_cell.length_b   1.000
_cell.length_c   1.000
_cell.angle_alpha   90.00
_cell.angle_beta   90.00
_cell.angle_gamma   90.00
#
_symmetry.space_group_name_H-M   'P 1'
#
loop_
_entity.id
_entity.type
_entity.pdbx_description
1 polymer ?
#
loop_
_entity_poly.entity_id
_entity_poly.type
_entity_poly.pdbx_seq_one_letter_code
_entity_poly.pdbx_strand_id
1 'polypeptide(L)'
;MEGYFHSTPKAVPTTAPCFGPITEKLNMRINKFPNNKTVKVTWNAVKVNEEIRYSLHYDVQCFMCDKGRKCHMACENAHYQPRQNNVTETFVDVSNLHPGHRYKFRVYPKTVINRFIGKVNWSYTETELFQVQVAGTKKPRSTSSKTTYFDYVVISGIAVVISGIAMIMVVLLIVVVKRTRRFRPCQRVNGEDISLHYIDPKTYTDPERALSEFAKELDRNLIKFETIVGGGEFGDVYKGEMKLPDQPATKVAIKTLKPGASHKNRIDFLIEASVMAQFKNLNVITLEGVVTKSTPLLIVTEFMENGSLDKYLKENDGMLNPLQLLGMARGVASEWKMPISVGGSVALALSYAIVALFGSLSNGLVALTYLKWRGRILNQPKDVLILSLAIGDFVMSSVVCPLGFASAVSRKWTSGHTGCVFYGFFSTWIGLSSIAQLALHAIERYVTLSSPTPNVISVKRAFQMVMAAWIISFLASCFPLMGWSEYTFEGFGLHCSIVWDSTSAGESSYSFFLLIVFFVFPVAAISFSYGKIFFIVRRIYLNAETMWGHDAQATKESYEAQVKTAKQLLLMIAGYMFAWTPYAIMSTIVVLFGSKIPFGYHEYPSLFAKTSNIYNPIIYFFTYQSLREKAIDLLRCGGNANAVQPMSMTVSSGRRTGH
;
A
#
# COMPACT_ATOMS: atom_id res chain seq x y z
N MET A 1 24.02 -14.87 13.82
CA MET A 1 23.54 -15.48 12.56
C MET A 1 24.72 -16.23 11.98
N GLU A 2 24.69 -17.55 11.95
CA GLU A 2 25.69 -18.34 11.22
C GLU A 2 25.20 -18.50 9.78
N GLY A 3 25.62 -17.59 8.89
CA GLY A 3 25.41 -17.72 7.44
C GLY A 3 26.61 -18.39 6.77
N TYR A 4 26.58 -18.62 5.46
CA TYR A 4 27.72 -19.08 4.66
C TYR A 4 27.86 -18.20 3.40
N PHE A 5 29.07 -18.05 2.83
CA PHE A 5 29.33 -17.18 1.67
C PHE A 5 30.02 -17.93 0.51
N HIS A 6 29.55 -17.74 -0.73
CA HIS A 6 30.14 -18.37 -1.92
C HIS A 6 31.47 -17.71 -2.32
N SER A 7 32.48 -18.51 -2.69
CA SER A 7 33.80 -18.02 -3.12
C SER A 7 33.80 -17.37 -4.51
N THR A 8 32.83 -17.71 -5.37
CA THR A 8 32.69 -17.12 -6.70
C THR A 8 31.22 -16.91 -7.08
N PRO A 9 30.85 -15.75 -7.65
CA PRO A 9 29.51 -15.58 -8.17
C PRO A 9 29.29 -16.52 -9.36
N LYS A 10 28.31 -17.42 -9.26
CA LYS A 10 27.66 -17.99 -10.47
C LYS A 10 27.05 -16.81 -11.23
N ALA A 11 27.82 -16.24 -12.15
CA ALA A 11 27.46 -15.12 -13.03
C ALA A 11 26.60 -14.02 -12.36
N VAL A 12 27.12 -13.37 -11.32
CA VAL A 12 26.50 -12.13 -10.82
C VAL A 12 26.85 -11.04 -11.85
N PRO A 13 25.85 -10.37 -12.47
CA PRO A 13 26.13 -9.30 -13.41
C PRO A 13 26.98 -8.23 -12.73
N THR A 14 28.00 -7.72 -13.42
CA THR A 14 28.77 -6.55 -12.97
C THR A 14 27.90 -5.29 -12.78
N THR A 15 26.61 -5.37 -13.13
CA THR A 15 25.54 -4.39 -12.90
C THR A 15 24.73 -4.63 -11.62
N ALA A 16 25.08 -5.63 -10.79
CA ALA A 16 24.44 -5.88 -9.51
C ALA A 16 24.74 -4.73 -8.51
N PRO A 17 23.75 -4.30 -7.73
CA PRO A 17 23.67 -2.98 -7.13
C PRO A 17 24.66 -2.71 -6.00
N CYS A 18 25.51 -3.66 -5.61
CA CYS A 18 26.32 -3.59 -4.40
C CYS A 18 27.81 -3.89 -4.60
N PHE A 19 28.27 -4.09 -5.84
CA PHE A 19 29.68 -4.42 -6.13
C PHE A 19 30.53 -3.21 -6.56
N GLY A 20 29.92 -2.03 -6.76
CA GLY A 20 30.62 -0.80 -7.11
C GLY A 20 29.71 0.28 -7.70
N PRO A 21 30.23 1.48 -8.01
CA PRO A 21 29.51 2.49 -8.77
C PRO A 21 29.09 1.95 -10.13
N ILE A 22 27.98 2.46 -10.68
CA ILE A 22 27.51 2.08 -12.03
C ILE A 22 28.61 2.42 -13.04
N THR A 23 29.11 1.42 -13.76
CA THR A 23 30.16 1.58 -14.79
C THR A 23 29.62 1.57 -16.22
N GLU A 24 28.32 1.32 -16.40
CA GLU A 24 27.67 1.34 -17.71
C GLU A 24 27.76 2.73 -18.35
N LYS A 25 28.30 2.81 -19.57
CA LYS A 25 28.36 4.05 -20.35
C LYS A 25 26.98 4.39 -20.91
N LEU A 26 26.58 5.64 -20.76
CA LEU A 26 25.32 6.17 -21.28
C LEU A 26 25.48 6.58 -22.74
N ASN A 27 24.38 6.55 -23.49
CA ASN A 27 24.25 7.09 -24.83
C ASN A 27 23.56 8.45 -24.74
N MET A 28 24.35 9.52 -24.78
CA MET A 28 23.86 10.89 -24.61
C MET A 28 23.50 11.55 -25.95
N ARG A 29 22.48 12.41 -25.96
CA ARG A 29 22.08 13.27 -27.09
C ARG A 29 21.78 14.69 -26.63
N ILE A 30 22.00 15.67 -27.51
CA ILE A 30 21.71 17.09 -27.25
C ILE A 30 20.74 17.60 -28.31
N ASN A 31 19.56 18.06 -27.88
CA ASN A 31 18.59 18.72 -28.74
C ASN A 31 18.55 20.22 -28.42
N LYS A 32 18.74 21.08 -29.43
CA LYS A 32 18.75 22.54 -29.24
C LYS A 32 17.33 23.09 -29.35
N PHE A 33 16.94 23.98 -28.43
CA PHE A 33 15.65 24.68 -28.53
C PHE A 33 15.75 25.87 -29.49
N PRO A 34 14.61 26.34 -30.05
CA PRO A 34 14.58 27.46 -31.00
C PRO A 34 15.17 28.77 -30.47
N ASN A 35 15.21 28.95 -29.14
CA ASN A 35 15.76 30.14 -28.50
C ASN A 35 17.30 30.20 -28.47
N ASN A 36 17.99 29.14 -28.91
CA ASN A 36 19.45 28.99 -28.86
C ASN A 36 20.06 29.43 -27.51
N LYS A 37 19.35 29.24 -26.40
CA LYS A 37 19.85 29.48 -25.03
C LYS A 37 19.51 28.33 -24.09
N THR A 38 18.66 27.43 -24.58
CA THR A 38 18.27 26.19 -23.91
C THR A 38 18.66 24.99 -24.75
N VAL A 39 19.20 23.97 -24.10
CA VAL A 39 19.45 22.66 -24.71
C VAL A 39 18.85 21.56 -23.85
N LYS A 40 18.28 20.55 -24.48
CA LYS A 40 17.82 19.33 -23.84
C LYS A 40 18.91 18.28 -23.94
N VAL A 41 19.46 17.87 -22.80
CA VAL A 41 20.41 16.77 -22.70
C VAL A 41 19.62 15.51 -22.36
N THR A 42 19.67 14.47 -23.20
CA THR A 42 18.98 13.19 -22.96
C THR A 42 19.96 12.03 -22.94
N TRP A 43 19.64 10.95 -22.23
CA TRP A 43 20.39 9.69 -22.22
C TRP A 43 19.47 8.47 -22.15
N ASN A 44 20.02 7.26 -22.35
CA ASN A 44 19.29 6.01 -22.13
C ASN A 44 19.27 5.65 -20.64
N ALA A 45 18.22 4.95 -20.20
CA ALA A 45 18.18 4.37 -18.87
C ALA A 45 19.23 3.25 -18.73
N VAL A 46 19.92 3.22 -17.58
CA VAL A 46 20.82 2.12 -17.20
C VAL A 46 20.01 0.83 -17.03
N LYS A 47 20.50 -0.28 -17.55
CA LYS A 47 19.81 -1.57 -17.44
C LYS A 47 20.09 -2.20 -16.08
N VAL A 48 19.24 -1.87 -15.09
CA VAL A 48 19.31 -2.40 -13.72
C VAL A 48 18.05 -3.20 -13.35
N ASN A 49 18.18 -4.13 -12.41
CA ASN A 49 17.07 -4.91 -11.84
C ASN A 49 16.00 -3.98 -11.23
N GLU A 50 14.73 -4.43 -11.16
CA GLU A 50 13.60 -3.59 -10.72
C GLU A 50 13.79 -2.97 -9.34
N GLU A 51 14.40 -3.68 -8.39
CA GLU A 51 14.67 -3.18 -7.03
C GLU A 51 15.66 -2.00 -7.00
N ILE A 52 16.53 -1.89 -8.01
CA ILE A 52 17.62 -0.90 -8.07
C ILE A 52 17.14 0.37 -8.76
N ARG A 53 16.20 0.23 -9.70
CA ARG A 53 15.63 1.32 -10.49
C ARG A 53 15.11 2.45 -9.60
N TYR A 54 14.57 2.13 -8.42
CA TYR A 54 14.05 3.11 -7.46
C TYR A 54 15.13 3.90 -6.70
N SER A 55 16.36 3.40 -6.65
CA SER A 55 17.49 4.07 -6.00
C SER A 55 18.40 4.82 -6.98
N LEU A 56 18.15 4.67 -8.29
CA LEU A 56 18.96 5.23 -9.36
C LEU A 56 18.60 6.70 -9.62
N HIS A 57 19.59 7.56 -9.49
CA HIS A 57 19.49 8.99 -9.75
C HIS A 57 20.66 9.44 -10.64
N TYR A 58 20.58 10.62 -11.25
CA TYR A 58 21.62 11.17 -12.10
C TYR A 58 22.03 12.57 -11.64
N ASP A 59 23.32 12.88 -11.64
CA ASP A 59 23.81 14.26 -11.52
C ASP A 59 24.32 14.74 -12.87
N VAL A 60 24.01 15.99 -13.22
CA VAL A 60 24.42 16.62 -14.50
C VAL A 60 25.36 17.80 -14.22
N GLN A 61 26.53 17.79 -14.83
CA GLN A 61 27.47 18.90 -14.77
C GLN A 61 27.67 19.53 -16.13
N CYS A 62 27.60 20.86 -16.19
CA CYS A 62 27.86 21.65 -17.39
C CYS A 62 29.24 22.28 -17.28
N PHE A 63 30.00 22.21 -18.36
CA PHE A 63 31.31 22.84 -18.49
C PHE A 63 31.29 23.80 -19.68
N MET A 64 31.78 25.01 -19.46
CA MET A 64 32.09 25.96 -20.52
C MET A 64 33.56 25.78 -20.94
N CYS A 65 33.81 25.73 -22.25
CA CYS A 65 35.11 25.41 -22.81
C CYS A 65 35.59 26.53 -23.76
N ASP A 66 36.82 26.98 -23.55
CA ASP A 66 37.45 28.02 -24.38
C ASP A 66 37.88 27.47 -25.75
N LYS A 67 38.43 28.34 -26.60
CA LYS A 67 38.85 27.99 -27.98
C LYS A 67 39.93 26.89 -28.06
N GLY A 68 40.60 26.55 -26.95
CA GLY A 68 41.43 25.33 -26.79
C GLY A 68 40.76 24.29 -25.87
N ARG A 69 41.03 23.00 -26.07
CA ARG A 69 40.33 21.83 -25.45
C ARG A 69 40.21 21.79 -23.90
N LYS A 70 40.69 22.79 -23.16
CA LYS A 70 40.58 22.84 -21.71
C LYS A 70 39.25 23.52 -21.30
N CYS A 71 38.42 22.77 -20.58
CA CYS A 71 37.18 23.26 -20.00
C CYS A 71 37.43 23.55 -18.50
N HIS A 72 37.24 24.80 -18.08
CA HIS A 72 37.71 25.25 -16.76
C HIS A 72 36.60 25.67 -15.80
N MET A 73 35.42 26.08 -16.29
CA MET A 73 34.37 26.62 -15.43
C MET A 73 33.09 25.78 -15.50
N ALA A 74 32.53 25.48 -14.31
CA ALA A 74 31.14 25.05 -14.20
C ALA A 74 30.24 26.19 -14.72
N CYS A 75 29.13 25.85 -15.38
CA CYS A 75 28.22 26.88 -15.89
C CYS A 75 27.48 27.58 -14.74
N GLU A 76 28.09 28.61 -14.15
CA GLU A 76 27.66 29.25 -12.88
C GLU A 76 26.22 29.76 -12.88
N ASN A 77 25.70 30.16 -14.04
CA ASN A 77 24.34 30.73 -14.18
C ASN A 77 23.37 29.84 -14.99
N ALA A 78 23.75 28.57 -15.24
CA ALA A 78 22.89 27.66 -15.97
C ALA A 78 21.74 27.17 -15.09
N HIS A 79 20.51 27.23 -15.62
CA HIS A 79 19.32 26.73 -14.92
C HIS A 79 18.90 25.37 -15.48
N TYR A 80 18.73 24.40 -14.58
CA TYR A 80 18.47 22.99 -14.89
C TYR A 80 17.03 22.62 -14.53
N GLN A 81 16.28 22.07 -15.49
CA GLN A 81 14.92 21.58 -15.26
C GLN A 81 14.81 20.10 -15.67
N PRO A 82 14.34 19.18 -14.79
CA PRO A 82 13.72 19.44 -13.49
C PRO A 82 14.71 19.83 -12.38
N ARG A 83 15.95 19.32 -12.39
CA ARG A 83 17.00 19.65 -11.42
C ARG A 83 18.39 19.30 -11.96
N GLN A 84 19.44 19.79 -11.31
CA GLN A 84 20.83 19.47 -11.67
C GLN A 84 21.32 18.15 -11.06
N ASN A 85 20.97 17.91 -9.79
CA ASN A 85 21.41 16.75 -9.01
C ASN A 85 20.22 15.88 -8.64
N ASN A 86 20.47 14.59 -8.48
CA ASN A 86 19.49 13.55 -8.16
C ASN A 86 18.32 13.46 -9.17
N VAL A 87 18.55 13.72 -10.45
CA VAL A 87 17.55 13.61 -11.52
C VAL A 87 17.08 12.16 -11.62
N THR A 88 15.77 11.92 -11.70
CA THR A 88 15.19 10.57 -11.83
C THR A 88 14.86 10.24 -13.28
N GLU A 89 14.60 11.28 -14.07
CA GLU A 89 14.39 11.23 -15.51
C GLU A 89 15.71 11.01 -16.25
N THR A 90 15.62 10.57 -17.50
CA THR A 90 16.79 10.43 -18.38
C THR A 90 17.00 11.66 -19.28
N PHE A 91 16.57 12.83 -18.80
CA PHE A 91 16.78 14.11 -19.48
C PHE A 91 16.87 15.29 -18.51
N VAL A 92 17.57 16.35 -18.92
CA VAL A 92 17.53 17.68 -18.28
C VAL A 92 17.57 18.77 -19.35
N ASP A 93 16.72 19.77 -19.19
CA ASP A 93 16.77 21.01 -19.96
C ASP A 93 17.71 22.00 -19.24
N VAL A 94 18.77 22.43 -19.94
CA VAL A 94 19.75 23.39 -19.43
C VAL A 94 19.58 24.70 -20.17
N SER A 95 19.23 25.75 -19.44
CA SER A 95 18.93 27.10 -19.94
C SER A 95 19.94 28.13 -19.45
N ASN A 96 19.87 29.36 -19.98
CA ASN A 96 20.82 30.46 -19.75
C ASN A 96 22.24 30.18 -20.27
N LEU A 97 22.37 29.44 -21.36
CA LEU A 97 23.67 29.26 -22.04
C LEU A 97 24.00 30.49 -22.90
N HIS A 98 25.25 30.93 -22.85
CA HIS A 98 25.73 32.09 -23.61
C HIS A 98 25.98 31.71 -25.07
N PRO A 99 25.37 32.45 -26.02
CA PRO A 99 25.69 32.28 -27.44
C PRO A 99 27.18 32.50 -27.73
N GLY A 100 27.72 31.79 -28.72
CA GLY A 100 29.11 31.88 -29.12
C GLY A 100 30.08 31.00 -28.33
N HIS A 101 29.69 30.50 -27.14
CA HIS A 101 30.51 29.62 -26.31
C HIS A 101 30.29 28.14 -26.63
N ARG A 102 31.31 27.32 -26.34
CA ARG A 102 31.23 25.86 -26.46
C ARG A 102 30.99 25.24 -25.10
N TYR A 103 30.10 24.24 -25.08
CA TYR A 103 29.70 23.57 -23.86
C TYR A 103 29.90 22.06 -23.97
N LYS A 104 30.08 21.44 -22.81
CA LYS A 104 30.15 19.98 -22.63
C LYS A 104 29.36 19.61 -21.38
N PHE A 105 28.67 18.47 -21.41
CA PHE A 105 27.96 17.95 -20.25
C PHE A 105 28.55 16.63 -19.78
N ARG A 106 28.58 16.42 -18.48
CA ARG A 106 28.83 15.11 -17.84
C ARG A 106 27.59 14.67 -17.10
N VAL A 107 27.20 13.41 -17.28
CA VAL A 107 26.12 12.77 -16.54
C VAL A 107 26.69 11.63 -15.71
N TYR A 108 26.41 11.67 -14.41
CA TYR A 108 26.87 10.70 -13.42
C TYR A 108 25.67 9.86 -12.97
N PRO A 109 25.56 8.57 -13.35
CA PRO A 109 24.60 7.67 -12.75
C PRO A 109 25.00 7.38 -11.30
N LYS A 110 24.06 7.54 -10.38
CA LYS A 110 24.25 7.44 -8.93
C LYS A 110 23.25 6.49 -8.30
N THR A 111 23.74 5.70 -7.37
CA THR A 111 22.89 5.00 -6.41
C THR A 111 23.23 5.49 -5.00
N VAL A 112 22.59 4.90 -3.99
CA VAL A 112 22.93 5.13 -2.57
C VAL A 112 24.43 4.90 -2.27
N ILE A 113 25.12 4.10 -3.10
CA ILE A 113 26.56 3.83 -3.01
C ILE A 113 27.40 5.08 -3.22
N ASN A 114 27.00 5.94 -4.16
CA ASN A 114 27.75 7.15 -4.50
C ASN A 114 27.89 8.11 -3.31
N ARG A 115 27.07 7.97 -2.26
CA ARG A 115 27.21 8.70 -0.99
C ARG A 115 28.45 8.32 -0.20
N PHE A 116 28.94 7.08 -0.35
CA PHE A 116 30.00 6.49 0.45
C PHE A 116 31.35 6.40 -0.29
N ILE A 117 31.38 6.75 -1.58
CA ILE A 117 32.60 6.81 -2.39
C ILE A 117 32.88 8.25 -2.82
N GLY A 118 34.15 8.66 -2.79
CA GLY A 118 34.56 10.00 -3.21
C GLY A 118 34.21 10.28 -4.68
N LYS A 119 33.84 11.53 -4.99
CA LYS A 119 33.38 11.96 -6.33
C LYS A 119 34.39 11.71 -7.46
N VAL A 120 35.68 11.62 -7.13
CA VAL A 120 36.76 11.25 -8.07
C VAL A 120 36.57 9.84 -8.63
N ASN A 121 35.95 8.94 -7.87
CA ASN A 121 35.74 7.54 -8.23
C ASN A 121 34.35 7.29 -8.86
N TRP A 122 33.60 8.34 -9.18
CA TRP A 122 32.30 8.21 -9.83
C TRP A 122 32.48 8.05 -11.33
N SER A 123 31.85 7.03 -11.91
CA SER A 123 31.75 6.91 -13.36
C SER A 123 30.89 8.03 -13.95
N TYR A 124 31.24 8.48 -15.15
CA TYR A 124 30.44 9.43 -15.90
C TYR A 124 30.49 9.16 -17.39
N THR A 125 29.46 9.64 -18.07
CA THR A 125 29.46 9.79 -19.53
C THR A 125 29.51 11.26 -19.87
N GLU A 126 30.23 11.62 -20.93
CA GLU A 126 30.37 13.00 -21.38
C GLU A 126 29.93 13.19 -22.82
N THR A 127 29.36 14.37 -23.13
CA THR A 127 28.94 14.72 -24.49
C THR A 127 30.11 15.17 -25.35
N GLU A 128 29.92 15.19 -26.66
CA GLU A 128 30.78 15.96 -27.55
C GLU A 128 30.63 17.47 -27.31
N LEU A 129 31.65 18.24 -27.72
CA LEU A 129 31.65 19.70 -27.68
C LEU A 129 30.62 20.24 -28.68
N PHE A 130 29.73 21.11 -28.22
CA PHE A 130 28.78 21.78 -29.10
C PHE A 130 28.75 23.29 -28.83
N GLN A 131 28.42 24.06 -29.87
CA GLN A 131 28.33 25.52 -29.80
C GLN A 131 26.87 25.99 -29.87
N VAL A 132 26.58 27.00 -29.05
CA VAL A 132 25.29 27.71 -29.03
C VAL A 132 25.34 28.86 -30.03
N GLN A 133 24.44 28.88 -31.02
CA GLN A 133 24.48 29.86 -32.11
C GLN A 133 23.81 31.19 -31.73
N VAL A 134 24.34 32.30 -32.25
CA VAL A 134 23.76 33.64 -32.10
C VAL A 134 22.47 33.72 -32.92
N ALA A 135 21.34 34.05 -32.29
CA ALA A 135 20.06 34.14 -32.98
C ALA A 135 20.05 35.33 -33.96
N GLY A 136 19.81 35.05 -35.24
CA GLY A 136 19.47 36.07 -36.24
C GLY A 136 18.07 36.64 -35.98
N THR A 137 17.94 37.95 -36.00
CA THR A 137 16.70 38.69 -35.74
C THR A 137 15.63 38.40 -36.78
N LYS A 138 14.57 37.68 -36.41
CA LYS A 138 13.23 37.83 -37.00
C LYS A 138 12.19 37.98 -35.89
N LYS A 139 11.32 38.98 -36.06
CA LYS A 139 10.28 39.47 -35.14
C LYS A 139 9.41 38.34 -34.55
N PRO A 140 9.02 38.42 -33.26
CA PRO A 140 8.07 37.48 -32.69
C PRO A 140 6.64 37.83 -33.15
N ARG A 141 5.92 36.82 -33.66
CA ARG A 141 4.47 36.88 -33.84
C ARG A 141 3.84 36.54 -32.48
N SER A 142 3.06 37.47 -31.93
CA SER A 142 2.36 37.27 -30.68
C SER A 142 1.30 36.17 -30.81
N THR A 143 1.48 35.07 -30.10
CA THR A 143 0.38 34.22 -29.65
C THR A 143 0.41 34.22 -28.12
N SER A 144 -0.47 35.04 -27.55
CA SER A 144 -0.77 35.04 -26.12
C SER A 144 -1.35 33.68 -25.74
N SER A 145 -0.56 32.82 -25.10
CA SER A 145 -1.10 31.74 -24.27
C SER A 145 -1.02 32.18 -22.82
N LYS A 146 -2.07 32.86 -22.36
CA LYS A 146 -2.42 32.82 -20.94
C LYS A 146 -2.97 31.44 -20.69
N THR A 147 -2.23 30.58 -19.99
CA THR A 147 -2.84 29.36 -19.44
C THR A 147 -2.54 29.26 -17.96
N THR A 148 -3.59 29.69 -17.26
CA THR A 148 -3.85 29.75 -15.85
C THR A 148 -3.90 28.37 -15.21
N TYR A 149 -3.62 28.35 -13.91
CA TYR A 149 -3.98 27.41 -12.84
C TYR A 149 -5.25 26.53 -13.04
N PHE A 150 -6.14 26.90 -13.97
CA PHE A 150 -7.32 26.19 -14.42
C PHE A 150 -7.01 24.85 -15.12
N ASP A 151 -5.89 24.74 -15.84
CA ASP A 151 -5.53 23.51 -16.57
C ASP A 151 -5.24 22.34 -15.63
N TYR A 152 -4.62 22.58 -14.47
CA TYR A 152 -4.34 21.52 -13.49
C TYR A 152 -5.62 20.98 -12.82
N VAL A 153 -6.62 21.84 -12.60
CA VAL A 153 -7.93 21.47 -12.05
C VAL A 153 -8.77 20.73 -13.09
N VAL A 154 -8.67 21.13 -14.37
CA VAL A 154 -9.33 20.46 -15.49
C VAL A 154 -8.67 19.11 -15.78
N ILE A 155 -7.35 18.98 -15.73
CA ILE A 155 -6.62 17.71 -15.90
C ILE A 155 -6.92 16.72 -14.76
N SER A 156 -7.00 17.18 -13.50
CA SER A 156 -7.43 16.33 -12.39
C SER A 156 -8.89 15.92 -12.49
N GLY A 157 -9.77 16.79 -13.00
CA GLY A 157 -11.18 16.48 -13.27
C GLY A 157 -11.36 15.48 -14.43
N ILE A 158 -10.58 15.62 -15.50
CA ILE A 158 -10.59 14.72 -16.66
C ILE A 158 -10.06 13.33 -16.28
N ALA A 159 -9.05 13.22 -15.41
CA ALA A 159 -8.54 11.92 -14.94
C ALA A 159 -9.59 11.13 -14.12
N VAL A 160 -10.41 11.82 -13.31
CA VAL A 160 -11.51 11.22 -12.54
C VAL A 160 -12.67 10.78 -13.44
N VAL A 161 -12.96 11.55 -14.49
CA VAL A 161 -13.99 11.19 -15.48
C VAL A 161 -13.52 10.02 -16.37
N ILE A 162 -12.25 10.01 -16.78
CA ILE A 162 -11.64 8.91 -17.55
C ILE A 162 -11.58 7.63 -16.71
N SER A 163 -11.29 7.69 -15.41
CA SER A 163 -11.33 6.50 -14.55
C SER A 163 -12.76 5.99 -14.35
N GLY A 164 -13.75 6.87 -14.26
CA GLY A 164 -15.18 6.51 -14.24
C GLY A 164 -15.66 5.83 -15.54
N ILE A 165 -15.27 6.36 -16.70
CA ILE A 165 -15.60 5.78 -18.01
C ILE A 165 -14.88 4.43 -18.21
N ALA A 166 -13.62 4.33 -17.81
CA ALA A 166 -12.88 3.05 -17.83
C ALA A 166 -13.54 2.00 -16.93
N MET A 167 -14.05 2.40 -15.75
CA MET A 167 -14.77 1.51 -14.84
C MET A 167 -16.10 1.03 -15.46
N ILE A 168 -16.86 1.91 -16.13
CA ILE A 168 -18.09 1.55 -16.85
C ILE A 168 -17.77 0.61 -18.03
N MET A 169 -16.68 0.85 -18.76
CA MET A 169 -16.22 -0.01 -19.87
C MET A 169 -15.79 -1.39 -19.38
N VAL A 170 -15.13 -1.48 -18.22
CA VAL A 170 -14.77 -2.77 -17.59
C VAL A 170 -16.02 -3.51 -17.09
N VAL A 171 -17.00 -2.82 -16.52
CA VAL A 171 -18.29 -3.43 -16.13
C VAL A 171 -19.06 -3.93 -17.35
N LEU A 172 -19.11 -3.16 -18.44
CA LEU A 172 -19.71 -3.59 -19.70
C LEU A 172 -18.96 -4.77 -20.32
N LEU A 173 -17.62 -4.79 -20.27
CA LEU A 173 -16.80 -5.91 -20.69
C LEU A 173 -17.09 -7.17 -19.86
N ILE A 174 -17.22 -7.04 -18.54
CA ILE A 174 -17.57 -8.15 -17.63
C ILE A 174 -18.98 -8.67 -17.93
N VAL A 175 -19.95 -7.80 -18.23
CA VAL A 175 -21.32 -8.20 -18.62
C VAL A 175 -21.32 -8.90 -19.98
N VAL A 176 -20.55 -8.44 -20.96
CA VAL A 176 -20.40 -9.07 -22.28
C VAL A 176 -19.66 -10.41 -22.18
N VAL A 177 -18.62 -10.51 -21.35
CA VAL A 177 -17.87 -11.75 -21.07
C VAL A 177 -18.74 -12.75 -20.29
N LYS A 178 -19.58 -12.29 -19.35
CA LYS A 178 -20.60 -13.13 -18.68
C LYS A 178 -21.70 -13.62 -19.64
N ARG A 179 -22.05 -12.82 -20.66
CA ARG A 179 -23.06 -13.20 -21.67
C ARG A 179 -22.51 -14.15 -22.73
N THR A 180 -21.19 -14.16 -22.95
CA THR A 180 -20.52 -14.99 -23.97
C THR A 180 -19.87 -16.27 -23.42
N ARG A 181 -19.70 -16.43 -22.10
CA ARG A 181 -19.14 -17.64 -21.48
C ARG A 181 -20.21 -18.51 -20.81
N ARG A 182 -21.09 -19.10 -21.63
CA ARG A 182 -21.70 -20.40 -21.26
C ARG A 182 -20.70 -21.49 -21.60
N PHE A 183 -20.18 -22.13 -20.55
CA PHE A 183 -19.45 -23.41 -20.50
C PHE A 183 -18.34 -23.67 -21.54
N ARG A 184 -17.08 -23.67 -21.06
CA ARG A 184 -16.07 -24.65 -21.47
C ARG A 184 -15.37 -25.20 -20.22
N PRO A 185 -15.19 -26.53 -20.07
CA PRO A 185 -14.46 -27.09 -18.93
C PRO A 185 -12.96 -26.81 -19.07
N CYS A 186 -12.30 -26.53 -17.95
CA CYS A 186 -10.87 -26.28 -17.91
C CYS A 186 -10.09 -27.59 -18.01
N GLN A 187 -9.11 -27.61 -18.91
CA GLN A 187 -8.13 -28.66 -19.08
C GLN A 187 -7.13 -28.59 -17.91
N ARG A 188 -6.78 -29.74 -17.36
CA ARG A 188 -5.83 -29.93 -16.24
C ARG A 188 -4.42 -29.67 -16.77
N VAL A 189 -3.76 -28.62 -16.29
CA VAL A 189 -2.32 -28.42 -16.49
C VAL A 189 -1.60 -29.18 -15.38
N ASN A 190 -0.78 -30.15 -15.77
CA ASN A 190 0.11 -30.88 -14.89
C ASN A 190 1.36 -30.04 -14.59
N GLY A 191 1.78 -30.06 -13.32
CA GLY A 191 3.19 -30.11 -12.95
C GLY A 191 3.97 -28.80 -12.87
N GLU A 192 4.36 -28.48 -11.63
CA GLU A 192 5.54 -27.70 -11.22
C GLU A 192 5.49 -26.17 -11.31
N ASP A 193 4.94 -25.57 -10.25
CA ASP A 193 5.61 -24.49 -9.52
C ASP A 193 5.08 -24.46 -8.07
N ILE A 194 5.55 -25.40 -7.24
CA ILE A 194 5.21 -25.42 -5.82
C ILE A 194 6.04 -24.31 -5.17
N SER A 195 5.47 -23.11 -5.00
CA SER A 195 6.04 -22.13 -4.09
C SER A 195 5.93 -22.71 -2.67
N LEU A 196 6.99 -23.39 -2.23
CA LEU A 196 7.02 -24.09 -0.95
C LEU A 196 6.83 -23.05 0.18
N HIS A 197 5.78 -23.26 0.96
CA HIS A 197 5.52 -22.48 2.17
C HIS A 197 6.52 -22.90 3.24
N TYR A 198 7.07 -21.94 3.98
CA TYR A 198 7.71 -22.28 5.24
C TYR A 198 6.64 -22.82 6.20
N ILE A 199 6.78 -24.07 6.59
CA ILE A 199 6.00 -24.78 7.60
C ILE A 199 7.00 -25.11 8.71
N ASP A 200 6.75 -24.61 9.92
CA ASP A 200 7.59 -24.92 11.08
C ASP A 200 7.55 -26.44 11.31
N PRO A 201 8.67 -27.17 11.15
CA PRO A 201 8.68 -28.63 11.30
C PRO A 201 8.23 -29.09 12.68
N LYS A 202 8.30 -28.23 13.70
CA LYS A 202 7.80 -28.51 15.06
C LYS A 202 6.29 -28.65 15.14
N THR A 203 5.55 -28.26 14.11
CA THR A 203 4.10 -28.46 14.03
C THR A 203 3.71 -29.91 13.67
N TYR A 204 4.66 -30.71 13.19
CA TYR A 204 4.45 -32.13 12.95
C TYR A 204 4.65 -32.93 14.23
N THR A 205 3.78 -33.91 14.45
CA THR A 205 3.93 -34.88 15.55
C THR A 205 5.07 -35.87 15.29
N ASP A 206 5.50 -36.03 14.03
CA ASP A 206 6.57 -36.91 13.60
C ASP A 206 7.59 -36.14 12.71
N PRO A 207 8.83 -35.93 13.18
CA PRO A 207 9.87 -35.21 12.45
C PRO A 207 10.33 -35.90 11.15
N GLU A 208 10.25 -37.23 11.05
CA GLU A 208 10.62 -37.93 9.81
C GLU A 208 9.62 -37.65 8.70
N ARG A 209 8.35 -37.57 9.05
CA ARG A 209 7.29 -37.18 8.13
C ARG A 209 7.49 -35.76 7.61
N ALA A 210 7.81 -34.81 8.50
CA ALA A 210 8.14 -33.44 8.12
C ALA A 210 9.33 -33.41 7.14
N LEU A 211 10.39 -34.17 7.44
CA LEU A 211 11.57 -34.21 6.59
C LEU A 211 11.29 -34.82 5.21
N SER A 212 10.53 -35.91 5.15
CA SER A 212 10.18 -36.60 3.90
C SER A 212 9.31 -35.77 2.95
N GLU A 213 8.60 -34.77 3.48
CA GLU A 213 7.76 -33.86 2.68
C GLU A 213 8.59 -32.81 1.94
N PHE A 214 9.70 -32.36 2.55
CA PHE A 214 10.47 -31.22 2.04
C PHE A 214 11.84 -31.61 1.46
N ALA A 215 12.51 -32.63 2.01
CA ALA A 215 13.88 -32.98 1.65
C ALA A 215 13.95 -34.13 0.63
N LYS A 216 14.93 -34.05 -0.26
CA LYS A 216 15.26 -35.14 -1.20
C LYS A 216 16.08 -36.22 -0.47
N GLU A 217 15.57 -37.44 -0.45
CA GLU A 217 16.35 -38.61 -0.01
C GLU A 217 17.40 -38.99 -1.07
N LEU A 218 18.65 -39.13 -0.65
CA LEU A 218 19.79 -39.51 -1.48
C LEU A 218 20.18 -40.97 -1.26
N ASP A 219 20.70 -41.62 -2.30
CA ASP A 219 21.39 -42.89 -2.12
C ASP A 219 22.78 -42.63 -1.53
N ARG A 220 23.07 -43.30 -0.42
CA ARG A 220 24.34 -43.25 0.31
C ARG A 220 25.54 -43.57 -0.59
N ASN A 221 25.37 -44.39 -1.63
CA ASN A 221 26.44 -44.78 -2.55
C ASN A 221 26.92 -43.62 -3.44
N LEU A 222 26.11 -42.57 -3.57
CA LEU A 222 26.43 -41.38 -4.37
C LEU A 222 27.38 -40.42 -3.63
N ILE A 223 27.64 -40.66 -2.34
CA ILE A 223 28.34 -39.75 -1.44
C ILE A 223 29.66 -40.37 -0.98
N LYS A 224 30.76 -39.64 -1.21
CA LYS A 224 32.11 -39.98 -0.78
C LYS A 224 32.62 -38.98 0.25
N PHE A 225 33.10 -39.48 1.37
CA PHE A 225 33.71 -38.68 2.43
C PHE A 225 35.19 -38.41 2.10
N GLU A 226 35.67 -37.19 2.38
CA GLU A 226 37.07 -36.82 2.21
C GLU A 226 37.72 -36.48 3.56
N THR A 227 37.50 -35.25 4.05
CA THR A 227 38.20 -34.69 5.22
C THR A 227 37.23 -34.07 6.19
N ILE A 228 37.49 -34.16 7.49
CA ILE A 228 36.70 -33.46 8.51
C ILE A 228 37.01 -31.96 8.45
N VAL A 229 35.96 -31.13 8.43
CA VAL A 229 36.05 -29.65 8.32
C VAL A 229 35.62 -28.98 9.63
N GLY A 230 34.78 -29.64 10.41
CA GLY A 230 34.37 -29.19 11.74
C GLY A 230 33.64 -30.29 12.49
N GLY A 231 33.59 -30.19 13.82
CA GLY A 231 32.90 -31.16 14.66
C GLY A 231 32.35 -30.48 15.91
N GLY A 232 31.10 -30.81 16.26
CA GLY A 232 30.41 -30.30 17.44
C GLY A 232 29.96 -31.42 18.38
N GLU A 233 29.17 -31.04 19.39
CA GLU A 233 28.62 -31.96 20.40
C GLU A 233 27.73 -33.05 19.78
N PHE A 234 27.07 -32.76 18.64
CA PHE A 234 26.01 -33.61 18.09
C PHE A 234 26.36 -34.30 16.77
N GLY A 235 27.48 -33.97 16.13
CA GLY A 235 27.82 -34.47 14.80
C GLY A 235 29.14 -33.92 14.26
N ASP A 236 29.67 -34.59 13.26
CA ASP A 236 30.87 -34.15 12.54
C ASP A 236 30.47 -33.70 11.13
N VAL A 237 31.15 -32.67 10.62
CA VAL A 237 30.95 -32.12 9.28
C VAL A 237 32.18 -32.48 8.45
N TYR A 238 31.94 -33.27 7.41
CA TYR A 238 32.96 -33.69 6.44
C TYR A 238 32.83 -32.88 5.17
N LYS A 239 33.95 -32.57 4.53
CA LYS A 239 34.00 -32.29 3.11
C LYS A 239 33.89 -33.62 2.37
N GLY A 240 33.17 -33.63 1.26
CA GLY A 240 33.04 -34.80 0.42
C GLY A 240 32.68 -34.47 -1.02
N GLU A 241 32.45 -35.50 -1.80
CA GLU A 241 31.97 -35.42 -3.19
C GLU A 241 30.65 -36.18 -3.34
N MET A 242 29.72 -35.57 -4.07
CA MET A 242 28.47 -36.19 -4.50
C MET A 242 28.49 -36.38 -6.02
N LYS A 243 28.21 -37.59 -6.48
CA LYS A 243 28.14 -37.92 -7.91
C LYS A 243 26.76 -38.45 -8.28
N LEU A 244 25.95 -37.59 -8.89
CA LEU A 244 24.67 -37.99 -9.46
C LEU A 244 24.87 -38.65 -10.84
N PRO A 245 23.97 -39.55 -11.28
CA PRO A 245 23.98 -40.08 -12.64
C PRO A 245 23.98 -38.93 -13.67
N ASP A 246 24.84 -39.03 -14.68
CA ASP A 246 24.98 -38.06 -15.78
C ASP A 246 25.35 -36.61 -15.37
N GLN A 247 25.93 -36.42 -14.18
CA GLN A 247 26.44 -35.12 -13.72
C GLN A 247 27.90 -35.21 -13.25
N PRO A 248 28.68 -34.12 -13.38
CA PRO A 248 30.02 -34.06 -12.79
C PRO A 248 29.95 -34.14 -11.27
N ALA A 249 31.01 -34.70 -10.66
CA ALA A 249 31.12 -34.77 -9.20
C ALA A 249 31.11 -33.35 -8.61
N THR A 250 30.28 -33.13 -7.60
CA THR A 250 30.11 -31.82 -6.95
C THR A 250 30.61 -31.90 -5.51
N LYS A 251 31.35 -30.88 -5.07
CA LYS A 251 31.82 -30.78 -3.68
C LYS A 251 30.65 -30.48 -2.74
N VAL A 252 30.55 -31.25 -1.67
CA VAL A 252 29.47 -31.14 -0.67
C VAL A 252 30.04 -31.10 0.75
N ALA A 253 29.29 -30.49 1.66
CA ALA A 253 29.48 -30.66 3.09
C ALA A 253 28.49 -31.71 3.60
N ILE A 254 28.99 -32.67 4.38
CA ILE A 254 28.25 -33.83 4.85
C ILE A 254 28.27 -33.80 6.37
N LYS A 255 27.14 -33.45 6.97
CA LYS A 255 26.96 -33.49 8.43
C LYS A 255 26.44 -34.87 8.82
N THR A 256 27.11 -35.52 9.75
CA THR A 256 26.75 -36.86 10.24
C THR A 256 26.20 -36.78 11.67
N LEU A 257 25.23 -37.62 12.00
CA LEU A 257 24.84 -37.87 13.39
C LEU A 257 25.75 -38.96 13.99
N LYS A 258 26.33 -38.70 15.17
CA LYS A 258 27.25 -39.65 15.85
C LYS A 258 26.54 -40.95 16.26
N PRO A 259 27.22 -42.11 16.21
CA PRO A 259 26.70 -43.35 16.78
C PRO A 259 26.38 -43.17 18.27
N GLY A 260 25.19 -43.60 18.72
CA GLY A 260 24.74 -43.47 20.12
C GLY A 260 24.14 -42.11 20.49
N ALA A 261 23.84 -41.24 19.53
CA ALA A 261 23.16 -39.96 19.78
C ALA A 261 21.78 -40.15 20.47
N SER A 262 21.42 -39.20 21.35
CA SER A 262 20.14 -39.23 22.08
C SER A 262 18.95 -39.05 21.13
N HIS A 263 17.75 -39.46 21.59
CA HIS A 263 16.51 -39.25 20.82
C HIS A 263 16.27 -37.76 20.52
N LYS A 264 16.57 -36.87 21.47
CA LYS A 264 16.48 -35.42 21.27
C LYS A 264 17.43 -34.95 20.16
N ASN A 265 18.69 -35.38 20.18
CA ASN A 265 19.69 -35.00 19.17
C ASN A 265 19.28 -35.48 17.77
N ARG A 266 18.66 -36.66 17.70
CA ARG A 266 18.09 -37.18 16.45
C ARG A 266 16.94 -36.30 15.94
N ILE A 267 16.03 -35.87 16.82
CA ILE A 267 14.94 -34.95 16.44
C ILE A 267 15.50 -33.62 15.96
N ASP A 268 16.42 -33.01 16.71
CA ASP A 268 17.02 -31.72 16.37
C ASP A 268 17.74 -31.79 15.01
N PHE A 269 18.43 -32.90 14.71
CA PHE A 269 19.08 -33.16 13.43
C PHE A 269 18.08 -33.22 12.27
N LEU A 270 16.93 -33.90 12.44
CA LEU A 270 15.89 -33.98 11.41
C LEU A 270 15.18 -32.63 11.20
N ILE A 271 14.97 -31.87 12.28
CA ILE A 271 14.38 -30.52 12.20
C ILE A 271 15.29 -29.57 11.45
N GLU A 272 16.61 -29.59 11.72
CA GLU A 272 17.59 -28.78 11.00
C GLU A 272 17.49 -29.02 9.49
N ALA A 273 17.52 -30.28 9.07
CA ALA A 273 17.36 -30.66 7.67
C ALA A 273 16.01 -30.23 7.08
N SER A 274 14.92 -30.36 7.86
CA SER A 274 13.57 -29.99 7.43
C SER A 274 13.41 -28.49 7.23
N VAL A 275 14.08 -27.67 8.04
CA VAL A 275 14.11 -26.21 7.87
C VAL A 275 14.87 -25.88 6.58
N MET A 276 16.07 -26.44 6.40
CA MET A 276 16.90 -26.15 5.23
C MET A 276 16.25 -26.56 3.91
N ALA A 277 15.56 -27.69 3.89
CA ALA A 277 14.86 -28.22 2.72
C ALA A 277 13.80 -27.28 2.14
N GLN A 278 13.33 -26.32 2.95
CA GLN A 278 12.28 -25.39 2.55
C GLN A 278 12.81 -24.10 1.90
N PHE A 279 14.13 -23.91 1.87
CA PHE A 279 14.77 -22.74 1.27
C PHE A 279 15.61 -23.15 0.06
N LYS A 280 15.36 -22.48 -1.07
CA LYS A 280 16.17 -22.60 -2.28
C LYS A 280 16.44 -21.21 -2.83
N ASN A 281 17.61 -20.67 -2.52
CA ASN A 281 17.98 -19.32 -2.89
C ASN A 281 19.50 -19.20 -3.02
N LEU A 282 19.97 -18.14 -3.67
CA LEU A 282 21.37 -17.86 -3.94
C LEU A 282 22.15 -17.37 -2.70
N ASN A 283 21.49 -16.86 -1.65
CA ASN A 283 22.17 -16.32 -0.47
C ASN A 283 22.00 -17.18 0.80
N VAL A 284 21.32 -18.33 0.69
CA VAL A 284 21.20 -19.33 1.74
C VAL A 284 21.80 -20.63 1.25
N ILE A 285 22.55 -21.29 2.12
CA ILE A 285 23.19 -22.57 1.83
C ILE A 285 22.15 -23.60 1.39
N THR A 286 22.37 -24.20 0.23
CA THR A 286 21.45 -25.14 -0.39
C THR A 286 21.58 -26.53 0.23
N LEU A 287 20.45 -27.12 0.58
CA LEU A 287 20.35 -28.55 0.90
C LEU A 287 20.27 -29.36 -0.40
N GLU A 288 21.28 -30.20 -0.65
CA GLU A 288 21.31 -31.13 -1.79
C GLU A 288 20.44 -32.37 -1.53
N GLY A 289 20.36 -32.78 -0.26
CA GLY A 289 19.48 -33.83 0.20
C GLY A 289 19.89 -34.41 1.55
N VAL A 290 19.20 -35.47 1.95
CA VAL A 290 19.43 -36.18 3.21
C VAL A 290 19.60 -37.68 2.95
N VAL A 291 20.27 -38.37 3.86
CA VAL A 291 20.28 -39.83 3.90
C VAL A 291 19.72 -40.25 5.24
N THR A 292 18.51 -40.81 5.22
CA THR A 292 17.76 -41.22 6.41
C THR A 292 17.53 -42.71 6.48
N LYS A 293 17.59 -43.40 5.34
CA LYS A 293 17.37 -44.86 5.22
C LYS A 293 18.55 -45.73 5.64
N SER A 294 19.72 -45.13 5.89
CA SER A 294 20.92 -45.85 6.30
C SER A 294 21.63 -45.12 7.43
N THR A 295 22.52 -45.82 8.13
CA THR A 295 23.35 -45.22 9.18
C THR A 295 24.78 -44.99 8.67
N PRO A 296 25.43 -43.87 9.07
CA PRO A 296 24.89 -42.76 9.87
C PRO A 296 23.92 -41.86 9.07
N LEU A 297 23.03 -41.14 9.77
CA LEU A 297 22.15 -40.14 9.15
C LEU A 297 22.97 -38.98 8.61
N LEU A 298 22.66 -38.54 7.38
CA LEU A 298 23.42 -37.48 6.68
C LEU A 298 22.53 -36.31 6.31
N ILE A 299 23.04 -35.09 6.51
CA ILE A 299 22.57 -33.87 5.85
C ILE A 299 23.65 -33.46 4.86
N VAL A 300 23.29 -33.38 3.58
CA VAL A 300 24.21 -33.04 2.50
C VAL A 300 23.86 -31.68 1.95
N THR A 301 24.79 -30.73 2.11
CA THR A 301 24.64 -29.36 1.61
C THR A 301 25.74 -29.07 0.61
N GLU A 302 25.60 -27.97 -0.13
CA GLU A 302 26.72 -27.47 -0.90
C GLU A 302 27.93 -27.14 -0.02
N PHE A 303 29.14 -27.28 -0.58
CA PHE A 303 30.38 -26.96 0.12
C PHE A 303 30.74 -25.48 -0.03
N MET A 304 30.95 -24.81 1.09
CA MET A 304 31.24 -23.38 1.15
C MET A 304 32.74 -23.17 1.39
N GLU A 305 33.48 -22.83 0.33
CA GLU A 305 34.96 -22.82 0.35
C GLU A 305 35.56 -21.83 1.36
N ASN A 306 34.86 -20.73 1.65
CA ASN A 306 35.28 -19.70 2.61
C ASN A 306 34.74 -19.93 4.04
N GLY A 307 34.07 -21.06 4.29
CA GLY A 307 33.45 -21.36 5.57
C GLY A 307 32.21 -20.51 5.87
N SER A 308 31.88 -20.36 7.16
CA SER A 308 30.73 -19.57 7.59
C SER A 308 30.98 -18.07 7.38
N LEU A 309 29.92 -17.34 7.05
CA LEU A 309 29.90 -15.89 6.92
C LEU A 309 30.36 -15.21 8.21
N ASP A 310 29.99 -15.73 9.39
CA ASP A 310 30.47 -15.19 10.67
C ASP A 310 32.00 -15.29 10.79
N LYS A 311 32.57 -16.45 10.46
CA LYS A 311 34.02 -16.66 10.46
C LYS A 311 34.70 -15.76 9.44
N TYR A 312 34.16 -15.71 8.22
CA TYR A 312 34.69 -14.86 7.15
C TYR A 312 34.68 -13.37 7.53
N LEU A 313 33.59 -12.88 8.14
CA LEU A 313 33.49 -11.49 8.60
C LEU A 313 34.52 -11.17 9.69
N LYS A 314 34.73 -12.08 10.64
CA LYS A 314 35.74 -11.92 11.71
C LYS A 314 37.17 -11.92 11.17
N GLU A 315 37.47 -12.85 10.25
CA GLU A 315 38.82 -12.95 9.65
C GLU A 315 39.15 -11.78 8.73
N ASN A 316 38.12 -11.10 8.19
CA ASN A 316 38.27 -9.97 7.28
C ASN A 316 37.83 -8.63 7.92
N ASP A 317 37.80 -8.57 9.25
CA ASP A 317 37.43 -7.34 9.95
C ASP A 317 38.44 -6.21 9.63
N GLY A 318 37.91 -5.02 9.35
CA GLY A 318 38.69 -3.87 8.86
C GLY A 318 39.19 -3.96 7.40
N MET A 319 39.15 -5.13 6.75
CA MET A 319 39.49 -5.29 5.33
C MET A 319 38.28 -5.12 4.39
N LEU A 320 37.08 -5.39 4.91
CA LEU A 320 35.83 -5.22 4.19
C LEU A 320 35.35 -3.78 4.27
N ASN A 321 35.06 -3.17 3.12
CA ASN A 321 34.48 -1.83 3.11
C ASN A 321 33.00 -1.87 3.53
N PRO A 322 32.44 -0.74 4.04
CA PRO A 322 31.04 -0.68 4.46
C PRO A 322 30.03 -1.09 3.37
N LEU A 323 30.40 -0.94 2.10
CA LEU A 323 29.56 -1.31 0.96
C LEU A 323 29.48 -2.83 0.78
N GLN A 324 30.59 -3.54 0.94
CA GLN A 324 30.65 -5.01 0.93
C GLN A 324 29.84 -5.57 2.09
N LEU A 325 29.99 -4.99 3.29
CA LEU A 325 29.21 -5.38 4.47
C LEU A 325 27.70 -5.15 4.27
N LEU A 326 27.31 -4.02 3.70
CA LEU A 326 25.91 -3.73 3.35
C LEU A 326 25.37 -4.71 2.29
N GLY A 327 26.19 -5.07 1.30
CA GLY A 327 25.86 -6.08 0.30
C GLY A 327 25.60 -7.45 0.91
N MET A 328 26.47 -7.89 1.82
CA MET A 328 26.31 -9.14 2.58
C MET A 328 25.07 -9.09 3.48
N ALA A 329 24.84 -8.00 4.21
CA ALA A 329 23.67 -7.81 5.07
C ALA A 329 22.36 -7.84 4.27
N ARG A 330 22.32 -7.22 3.08
CA ARG A 330 21.18 -7.28 2.18
C ARG A 330 20.98 -8.69 1.61
N GLY A 331 22.05 -9.39 1.23
CA GLY A 331 21.96 -10.78 0.76
C GLY A 331 21.27 -11.66 1.80
N VAL A 332 21.71 -11.56 3.06
CA VAL A 332 21.08 -12.22 4.20
C VAL A 332 19.62 -11.77 4.35
N ALA A 333 19.33 -10.46 4.32
CA ALA A 333 17.98 -9.92 4.55
C ALA A 333 16.98 -10.19 3.40
N SER A 334 17.45 -10.37 2.17
CA SER A 334 16.60 -10.58 0.99
C SER A 334 15.73 -11.84 1.08
N GLU A 335 16.09 -12.75 2.00
CA GLU A 335 15.41 -14.02 2.21
C GLU A 335 14.45 -14.04 3.42
N TRP A 336 14.48 -13.01 4.29
CA TRP A 336 13.67 -12.96 5.52
C TRP A 336 12.21 -12.52 5.29
N LYS A 337 11.63 -12.82 4.13
CA LYS A 337 10.17 -12.71 3.98
C LYS A 337 9.55 -13.97 4.56
N MET A 338 9.16 -13.95 5.84
CA MET A 338 8.29 -15.01 6.36
C MET A 338 6.99 -15.00 5.56
N PRO A 339 6.74 -15.98 4.68
CA PRO A 339 5.55 -15.97 3.85
C PRO A 339 4.34 -16.22 4.74
N ILE A 340 3.28 -15.43 4.56
CA ILE A 340 2.01 -15.66 5.23
C ILE A 340 1.54 -17.11 4.98
N SER A 341 0.99 -17.76 6.01
CA SER A 341 0.42 -19.11 5.86
C SER A 341 -0.71 -19.11 4.84
N VAL A 342 -0.94 -20.25 4.16
CA VAL A 342 -2.05 -20.38 3.20
C VAL A 342 -3.39 -20.08 3.86
N GLY A 343 -3.62 -20.60 5.07
CA GLY A 343 -4.83 -20.30 5.85
C GLY A 343 -4.98 -18.81 6.14
N GLY A 344 -3.89 -18.12 6.53
CA GLY A 344 -3.89 -16.68 6.76
C GLY A 344 -4.22 -15.89 5.49
N SER A 345 -3.58 -16.23 4.36
CA SER A 345 -3.84 -15.60 3.07
C SER A 345 -5.28 -15.80 2.59
N VAL A 346 -5.84 -17.00 2.74
CA VAL A 346 -7.25 -17.29 2.41
C VAL A 346 -8.19 -16.47 3.30
N ALA A 347 -7.94 -16.41 4.60
CA ALA A 347 -8.75 -15.60 5.52
C ALA A 347 -8.73 -14.11 5.14
N LEU A 348 -7.55 -13.54 4.88
CA LEU A 348 -7.42 -12.14 4.44
C LEU A 348 -8.14 -11.90 3.11
N ALA A 349 -7.98 -12.81 2.13
CA ALA A 349 -8.64 -12.70 0.84
C ALA A 349 -10.17 -12.73 1.00
N LEU A 350 -10.72 -13.63 1.82
CA LEU A 350 -12.15 -13.67 2.11
C LEU A 350 -12.64 -12.38 2.77
N SER A 351 -11.90 -11.87 3.76
CA SER A 351 -12.26 -10.61 4.42
C SER A 351 -12.25 -9.42 3.45
N TYR A 352 -11.22 -9.28 2.62
CA TYR A 352 -11.18 -8.23 1.59
C TYR A 352 -12.31 -8.40 0.57
N ALA A 353 -12.63 -9.63 0.16
CA ALA A 353 -13.73 -9.89 -0.76
C ALA A 353 -15.09 -9.49 -0.15
N ILE A 354 -15.32 -9.78 1.13
CA ILE A 354 -16.54 -9.38 1.84
C ILE A 354 -16.66 -7.86 1.88
N VAL A 355 -15.59 -7.15 2.32
CA VAL A 355 -15.60 -5.69 2.39
C VAL A 355 -15.76 -5.05 1.01
N ALA A 356 -15.11 -5.61 0.00
CA ALA A 356 -15.21 -5.12 -1.37
C ALA A 356 -16.62 -5.33 -1.94
N LEU A 357 -17.16 -6.54 -1.89
CA LEU A 357 -18.47 -6.85 -2.48
C LEU A 357 -19.60 -6.19 -1.70
N PHE A 358 -19.71 -6.47 -0.41
CA PHE A 358 -20.81 -5.97 0.39
C PHE A 358 -20.74 -4.45 0.56
N GLY A 359 -19.54 -3.90 0.82
CA GLY A 359 -19.36 -2.47 0.96
C GLY A 359 -19.67 -1.71 -0.31
N SER A 360 -19.27 -2.21 -1.49
CA SER A 360 -19.59 -1.55 -2.77
C SER A 360 -21.09 -1.60 -3.07
N LEU A 361 -21.72 -2.76 -2.89
CA LEU A 361 -23.15 -2.93 -3.18
C LEU A 361 -24.02 -2.08 -2.24
N SER A 362 -23.75 -2.16 -0.93
CA SER A 362 -24.59 -1.51 0.07
C SER A 362 -24.41 0.01 0.10
N ASN A 363 -23.18 0.53 0.05
CA ASN A 363 -22.94 1.98 -0.04
C ASN A 363 -23.35 2.55 -1.40
N GLY A 364 -23.14 1.79 -2.48
CA GLY A 364 -23.63 2.15 -3.81
C GLY A 364 -25.16 2.29 -3.83
N LEU A 365 -25.88 1.35 -3.21
CA LEU A 365 -27.34 1.43 -3.06
C LEU A 365 -27.76 2.70 -2.30
N VAL A 366 -27.10 3.03 -1.19
CA VAL A 366 -27.38 4.25 -0.41
C VAL A 366 -27.17 5.49 -1.27
N ALA A 367 -26.02 5.60 -1.94
CA ALA A 367 -25.69 6.73 -2.80
C ALA A 367 -26.70 6.88 -3.95
N LEU A 368 -27.00 5.80 -4.67
CA LEU A 368 -27.98 5.79 -5.75
C LEU A 368 -29.39 6.17 -5.28
N THR A 369 -29.79 5.74 -4.07
CA THR A 369 -31.09 6.10 -3.50
C THR A 369 -31.19 7.61 -3.26
N TYR A 370 -30.16 8.24 -2.69
CA TYR A 370 -30.11 9.68 -2.52
C TYR A 370 -30.04 10.45 -3.85
N LEU A 371 -29.30 9.94 -4.84
CA LEU A 371 -29.21 10.58 -6.15
C LEU A 371 -30.55 10.54 -6.89
N LYS A 372 -31.23 9.37 -6.90
CA LYS A 372 -32.53 9.21 -7.57
C LYS A 372 -33.64 10.01 -6.90
N TRP A 373 -33.67 10.04 -5.57
CA TRP A 373 -34.74 10.66 -4.80
C TRP A 373 -34.33 11.99 -4.14
N ARG A 374 -33.31 12.67 -4.69
CA ARG A 374 -32.68 13.86 -4.12
C ARG A 374 -33.69 14.89 -3.60
N GLY A 375 -34.68 15.27 -4.41
CA GLY A 375 -35.68 16.29 -4.04
C GLY A 375 -36.68 15.86 -2.95
N ARG A 376 -36.69 14.59 -2.52
CA ARG A 376 -37.63 14.06 -1.52
C ARG A 376 -36.96 13.66 -0.21
N ILE A 377 -35.71 13.19 -0.26
CA ILE A 377 -35.02 12.65 0.93
C ILE A 377 -33.75 13.41 1.30
N LEU A 378 -33.20 14.28 0.46
CA LEU A 378 -32.01 15.08 0.78
C LEU A 378 -32.44 16.49 1.23
N ASN A 379 -33.05 16.56 2.41
CA ASN A 379 -33.70 17.79 2.90
C ASN A 379 -33.12 18.26 4.24
N GLN A 380 -32.33 17.44 4.93
CA GLN A 380 -31.72 17.76 6.21
C GLN A 380 -30.18 17.72 6.14
N PRO A 381 -29.47 18.51 6.97
CA PRO A 381 -28.01 18.49 7.07
C PRO A 381 -27.38 17.10 7.16
N LYS A 382 -27.95 16.24 8.03
CA LYS A 382 -27.53 14.85 8.22
C LYS A 382 -27.57 13.99 6.95
N ASP A 383 -28.47 14.29 6.01
CA ASP A 383 -28.62 13.51 4.79
C ASP A 383 -27.41 13.72 3.87
N VAL A 384 -26.85 14.93 3.88
CA VAL A 384 -25.60 15.27 3.17
C VAL A 384 -24.41 14.50 3.75
N LEU A 385 -24.32 14.44 5.08
CA LEU A 385 -23.26 13.71 5.78
C LEU A 385 -23.34 12.20 5.53
N ILE A 386 -24.55 11.61 5.59
CA ILE A 386 -24.78 10.20 5.29
C ILE A 386 -24.40 9.86 3.85
N LEU A 387 -24.83 10.69 2.88
CA LEU A 387 -24.49 10.50 1.47
C LEU A 387 -22.97 10.56 1.25
N SER A 388 -22.30 11.54 1.85
CA SER A 388 -20.86 11.72 1.72
C SER A 388 -20.06 10.54 2.31
N LEU A 389 -20.44 10.04 3.49
CA LEU A 389 -19.85 8.84 4.07
C LEU A 389 -20.04 7.62 3.15
N ALA A 390 -21.25 7.43 2.63
CA ALA A 390 -21.52 6.33 1.69
C ALA A 390 -20.67 6.43 0.42
N ILE A 391 -20.42 7.64 -0.10
CA ILE A 391 -19.54 7.82 -1.27
C ILE A 391 -18.10 7.43 -0.93
N GLY A 392 -17.57 7.85 0.22
CA GLY A 392 -16.22 7.49 0.66
C GLY A 392 -16.05 5.97 0.87
N ASP A 393 -16.98 5.37 1.61
CA ASP A 393 -16.98 3.93 1.89
C ASP A 393 -17.13 3.11 0.59
N PHE A 394 -17.94 3.58 -0.36
CA PHE A 394 -18.06 2.98 -1.70
C PHE A 394 -16.73 3.00 -2.46
N VAL A 395 -16.01 4.13 -2.47
CA VAL A 395 -14.71 4.24 -3.16
C VAL A 395 -13.69 3.31 -2.51
N MET A 396 -13.61 3.27 -1.18
CA MET A 396 -12.70 2.36 -0.47
C MET A 396 -12.98 0.89 -0.84
N SER A 397 -14.24 0.47 -0.75
CA SER A 397 -14.65 -0.90 -1.06
C SER A 397 -14.50 -1.26 -2.54
N SER A 398 -14.78 -0.34 -3.46
CA SER A 398 -14.81 -0.63 -4.90
C SER A 398 -13.44 -0.53 -5.57
N VAL A 399 -12.53 0.26 -5.00
CA VAL A 399 -11.27 0.63 -5.66
C VAL A 399 -10.05 0.15 -4.87
N VAL A 400 -10.04 0.33 -3.54
CA VAL A 400 -8.86 0.04 -2.71
C VAL A 400 -8.85 -1.41 -2.24
N CYS A 401 -9.96 -1.91 -1.67
CA CYS A 401 -10.07 -3.28 -1.18
C CYS A 401 -9.78 -4.38 -2.23
N PRO A 402 -10.12 -4.22 -3.53
CA PRO A 402 -9.77 -5.20 -4.56
C PRO A 402 -8.26 -5.38 -4.76
N LEU A 403 -7.43 -4.35 -4.56
CA LEU A 403 -5.98 -4.47 -4.63
C LEU A 403 -5.42 -5.29 -3.44
N GLY A 404 -6.01 -5.11 -2.26
CA GLY A 404 -5.71 -5.94 -1.08
C GLY A 404 -6.12 -7.40 -1.30
N PHE A 405 -7.31 -7.63 -1.87
CA PHE A 405 -7.78 -8.96 -2.27
C PHE A 405 -6.81 -9.64 -3.24
N ALA A 406 -6.44 -8.95 -4.33
CA ALA A 406 -5.53 -9.49 -5.34
C ALA A 406 -4.16 -9.86 -4.75
N SER A 407 -3.66 -9.04 -3.83
CA SER A 407 -2.39 -9.27 -3.14
C SER A 407 -2.48 -10.43 -2.15
N ALA A 408 -3.58 -10.52 -1.39
CA ALA A 408 -3.83 -11.63 -0.47
C ALA A 408 -3.91 -12.98 -1.20
N VAL A 409 -4.63 -13.05 -2.32
CA VAL A 409 -4.72 -14.27 -3.16
C VAL A 409 -3.35 -14.63 -3.74
N SER A 410 -2.57 -13.63 -4.16
CA SER A 410 -1.25 -13.85 -4.76
C SER A 410 -0.15 -14.07 -3.72
N ARG A 411 -0.44 -13.87 -2.43
CA ARG A 411 0.51 -13.89 -1.29
C ARG A 411 1.72 -12.96 -1.48
N LYS A 412 1.56 -11.98 -2.35
CA LYS A 412 2.55 -10.96 -2.68
C LYS A 412 1.83 -9.75 -3.22
N TRP A 413 2.42 -8.57 -3.01
CA TRP A 413 1.94 -7.38 -3.67
C TRP A 413 2.04 -7.48 -5.19
N THR A 414 0.94 -7.27 -5.90
CA THR A 414 0.88 -7.43 -7.37
C THR A 414 0.89 -6.12 -8.15
N SER A 415 0.68 -4.98 -7.48
CA SER A 415 0.40 -3.70 -8.15
C SER A 415 1.60 -2.75 -8.24
N GLY A 416 2.80 -3.22 -7.92
CA GLY A 416 4.05 -2.44 -7.96
C GLY A 416 4.05 -1.22 -7.03
N HIS A 417 5.09 -0.38 -7.11
CA HIS A 417 5.22 0.79 -6.25
C HIS A 417 4.09 1.82 -6.46
N THR A 418 3.73 2.12 -7.71
CA THR A 418 2.62 3.05 -8.01
C THR A 418 1.31 2.60 -7.39
N GLY A 419 1.00 1.30 -7.47
CA GLY A 419 -0.18 0.75 -6.81
C GLY A 419 -0.11 0.87 -5.29
N CYS A 420 1.08 0.73 -4.70
CA CYS A 420 1.29 0.83 -3.26
C CYS A 420 1.02 2.25 -2.76
N VAL A 421 1.60 3.25 -3.42
CA VAL A 421 1.36 4.67 -3.14
C VAL A 421 -0.12 5.01 -3.34
N PHE A 422 -0.73 4.53 -4.42
CA PHE A 422 -2.17 4.72 -4.66
C PHE A 422 -3.02 4.11 -3.53
N TYR A 423 -2.75 2.87 -3.15
CA TYR A 423 -3.46 2.17 -2.08
C TYR A 423 -3.35 2.91 -0.75
N GLY A 424 -2.12 3.28 -0.36
CA GLY A 424 -1.84 3.99 0.88
C GLY A 424 -2.53 5.36 0.91
N PHE A 425 -2.37 6.14 -0.16
CA PHE A 425 -2.98 7.46 -0.30
C PHE A 425 -4.50 7.43 -0.16
N PHE A 426 -5.19 6.60 -0.94
CA PHE A 426 -6.65 6.51 -0.88
C PHE A 426 -7.13 5.91 0.45
N SER A 427 -6.40 4.93 1.01
CA SER A 427 -6.71 4.37 2.33
C SER A 427 -6.68 5.45 3.41
N THR A 428 -5.62 6.24 3.45
CA THR A 428 -5.46 7.33 4.41
C THR A 428 -6.50 8.42 4.17
N TRP A 429 -6.65 8.91 2.94
CA TRP A 429 -7.57 10.00 2.64
C TRP A 429 -9.01 9.70 3.04
N ILE A 430 -9.52 8.53 2.66
CA ILE A 430 -10.88 8.13 3.01
C ILE A 430 -10.99 7.91 4.53
N GLY A 431 -10.01 7.26 5.16
CA GLY A 431 -10.00 7.05 6.61
C GLY A 431 -10.07 8.36 7.40
N LEU A 432 -9.20 9.32 7.08
CA LEU A 432 -9.16 10.65 7.70
C LEU A 432 -10.47 11.43 7.45
N SER A 433 -11.01 11.35 6.24
CA SER A 433 -12.27 11.99 5.87
C SER A 433 -13.45 11.42 6.67
N SER A 434 -13.51 10.10 6.86
CA SER A 434 -14.59 9.44 7.59
C SER A 434 -14.65 9.88 9.05
N ILE A 435 -13.53 9.89 9.79
CA ILE A 435 -13.54 10.32 11.19
C ILE A 435 -13.83 11.81 11.36
N ALA A 436 -13.31 12.66 10.46
CA ALA A 436 -13.63 14.08 10.46
C ALA A 436 -15.13 14.33 10.22
N GLN A 437 -15.74 13.60 9.28
CA GLN A 437 -17.17 13.70 9.01
C GLN A 437 -18.03 13.16 10.16
N LEU A 438 -17.61 12.09 10.84
CA LEU A 438 -18.29 11.60 12.05
C LEU A 438 -18.28 12.63 13.18
N ALA A 439 -17.18 13.34 13.38
CA ALA A 439 -17.10 14.44 14.33
C ALA A 439 -18.02 15.60 13.94
N LEU A 440 -18.04 16.00 12.66
CA LEU A 440 -18.97 17.01 12.16
C LEU A 440 -20.43 16.60 12.34
N HIS A 441 -20.74 15.30 12.19
CA HIS A 441 -22.09 14.78 12.41
C HIS A 441 -22.50 14.89 13.88
N ALA A 442 -21.58 14.57 14.82
CA ALA A 442 -21.82 14.72 16.25
C ALA A 442 -22.08 16.19 16.63
N ILE A 443 -21.27 17.11 16.09
CA ILE A 443 -21.40 18.55 16.33
C ILE A 443 -22.70 19.09 15.74
N GLU A 444 -23.03 18.75 14.49
CA GLU A 444 -24.28 19.18 13.85
C GLU A 444 -25.48 18.80 14.71
N ARG A 445 -25.48 17.58 15.24
CA ARG A 445 -26.56 17.07 16.06
C ARG A 445 -26.68 17.76 17.40
N TYR A 446 -25.55 17.97 18.06
CA TYR A 446 -25.54 18.73 19.30
C TYR A 446 -26.10 20.14 19.07
N VAL A 447 -25.63 20.86 18.04
CA VAL A 447 -26.09 22.22 17.73
C VAL A 447 -27.59 22.22 17.41
N THR A 448 -28.07 21.31 16.56
CA THR A 448 -29.48 21.21 16.18
C THR A 448 -30.40 20.87 17.36
N LEU A 449 -29.97 20.03 18.31
CA LEU A 449 -30.76 19.68 19.51
C LEU A 449 -30.67 20.74 20.62
N SER A 450 -29.59 21.51 20.67
CA SER A 450 -29.39 22.54 21.69
C SER A 450 -30.07 23.87 21.36
N SER A 451 -30.41 24.09 20.08
CA SER A 451 -30.98 25.36 19.63
C SER A 451 -32.50 25.29 19.49
N PRO A 452 -33.25 26.32 19.93
CA PRO A 452 -34.68 26.42 19.68
C PRO A 452 -35.02 26.88 18.25
N THR A 453 -34.03 27.37 17.50
CA THR A 453 -34.24 27.85 16.13
C THR A 453 -34.28 26.69 15.13
N PRO A 454 -35.33 26.59 14.28
CA PRO A 454 -35.38 25.56 13.25
C PRO A 454 -34.28 25.81 12.20
N ASN A 455 -33.66 24.74 11.70
CA ASN A 455 -32.67 24.78 10.62
C ASN A 455 -31.44 25.67 10.90
N VAL A 456 -30.95 25.72 12.14
CA VAL A 456 -29.71 26.44 12.53
C VAL A 456 -28.55 26.15 11.59
N ILE A 457 -28.40 24.87 11.27
CA ILE A 457 -27.49 24.39 10.25
C ILE A 457 -28.35 24.11 9.02
N SER A 458 -28.12 24.88 7.96
CA SER A 458 -28.79 24.65 6.68
C SER A 458 -28.10 23.53 5.90
N VAL A 459 -28.81 22.91 4.96
CA VAL A 459 -28.24 21.91 4.03
C VAL A 459 -27.02 22.47 3.28
N LYS A 460 -27.06 23.75 2.90
CA LYS A 460 -25.92 24.43 2.25
C LYS A 460 -24.69 24.49 3.16
N ARG A 461 -24.87 24.84 4.45
CA ARG A 461 -23.76 24.84 5.42
C ARG A 461 -23.22 23.43 5.66
N ALA A 462 -24.10 22.43 5.77
CA ALA A 462 -23.69 21.04 5.92
C ALA A 462 -22.83 20.55 4.75
N PHE A 463 -23.21 20.90 3.52
CA PHE A 463 -22.41 20.62 2.32
C PHE A 463 -21.03 21.30 2.38
N GLN A 464 -20.96 22.56 2.81
CA GLN A 464 -19.68 23.26 2.97
C GLN A 464 -18.78 22.61 4.03
N MET A 465 -19.36 22.17 5.16
CA MET A 465 -18.64 21.44 6.21
C MET A 465 -18.06 20.12 5.70
N VAL A 466 -18.85 19.35 4.94
CA VAL A 466 -18.41 18.11 4.30
C VAL A 466 -17.28 18.36 3.31
N MET A 467 -17.42 19.38 2.44
CA MET A 467 -16.36 19.72 1.49
C MET A 467 -15.06 20.13 2.19
N ALA A 468 -15.16 20.89 3.30
CA ALA A 468 -14.00 21.25 4.10
C ALA A 468 -13.32 20.00 4.71
N ALA A 469 -14.08 19.03 5.22
CA ALA A 469 -13.53 17.78 5.75
C ALA A 469 -12.79 16.98 4.66
N TRP A 470 -13.37 16.88 3.45
CA TRP A 470 -12.71 16.23 2.31
C TRP A 470 -11.39 16.91 1.94
N ILE A 471 -11.37 18.25 1.86
CA ILE A 471 -10.19 19.04 1.49
C ILE A 471 -9.09 18.91 2.55
N ILE A 472 -9.43 19.07 3.83
CA ILE A 472 -8.46 18.98 4.93
C ILE A 472 -7.83 17.58 4.97
N SER A 473 -8.65 16.54 4.81
CA SER A 473 -8.18 15.15 4.78
C SER A 473 -7.33 14.85 3.55
N PHE A 474 -7.67 15.43 2.39
CA PHE A 474 -6.89 15.30 1.16
C PHE A 474 -5.50 15.92 1.33
N LEU A 475 -5.44 17.16 1.83
CA LEU A 475 -4.19 17.87 2.07
C LEU A 475 -3.29 17.10 3.05
N ALA A 476 -3.86 16.58 4.14
CA ALA A 476 -3.14 15.74 5.09
C ALA A 476 -2.53 14.49 4.42
N SER A 477 -3.31 13.78 3.59
CA SER A 477 -2.83 12.60 2.85
C SER A 477 -1.83 12.92 1.74
N CYS A 478 -1.73 14.16 1.27
CA CYS A 478 -0.72 14.55 0.29
C CYS A 478 0.67 14.74 0.90
N PHE A 479 0.79 14.97 2.21
CA PHE A 479 2.09 15.25 2.83
C PHE A 479 3.15 14.14 2.64
N PRO A 480 2.83 12.84 2.73
CA PRO A 480 3.78 11.78 2.37
C PRO A 480 4.26 11.82 0.92
N LEU A 481 3.42 12.30 -0.01
CA LEU A 481 3.80 12.49 -1.42
C LEU A 481 4.77 13.66 -1.62
N MET A 482 4.79 14.59 -0.66
CA MET A 482 5.65 15.78 -0.65
C MET A 482 6.93 15.56 0.17
N GLY A 483 7.15 14.36 0.71
CA GLY A 483 8.34 13.98 1.47
C GLY A 483 8.21 14.13 2.99
N TRP A 484 7.03 14.43 3.53
CA TRP A 484 6.77 14.37 4.96
C TRP A 484 6.13 13.02 5.29
N SER A 485 6.97 12.03 5.64
CA SER A 485 6.67 10.58 5.63
C SER A 485 6.62 9.96 4.23
N GLU A 486 6.28 8.68 4.13
CA GLU A 486 6.19 7.90 2.89
C GLU A 486 5.05 6.87 2.97
N TYR A 487 4.47 6.52 1.82
CA TYR A 487 3.58 5.35 1.69
C TYR A 487 4.39 4.10 1.34
N THR A 488 4.42 3.13 2.25
CA THR A 488 5.19 1.89 2.10
C THR A 488 4.38 0.66 2.52
N PHE A 489 4.98 -0.52 2.37
CA PHE A 489 4.39 -1.78 2.77
C PHE A 489 4.15 -1.86 4.28
N GLU A 490 3.01 -2.42 4.67
CA GLU A 490 2.66 -2.69 6.06
C GLU A 490 2.41 -4.19 6.26
N GLY A 491 2.62 -4.69 7.49
CA GLY A 491 2.29 -6.06 7.89
C GLY A 491 3.05 -7.11 7.08
N PHE A 492 2.32 -7.98 6.37
CA PHE A 492 2.91 -9.01 5.52
C PHE A 492 3.40 -8.49 4.15
N GLY A 493 3.31 -7.18 3.91
CA GLY A 493 3.60 -6.57 2.61
C GLY A 493 2.54 -6.87 1.56
N LEU A 494 1.29 -7.07 1.98
CA LEU A 494 0.14 -7.32 1.12
C LEU A 494 -0.70 -6.06 0.87
N HIS A 495 -0.40 -4.99 1.60
CA HIS A 495 -1.03 -3.69 1.47
C HIS A 495 -0.03 -2.59 1.87
N CYS A 496 -0.45 -1.35 1.67
CA CYS A 496 0.39 -0.19 1.94
C CYS A 496 -0.30 0.81 2.86
N SER A 497 0.51 1.49 3.66
CA SER A 497 0.09 2.51 4.61
C SER A 497 1.23 3.50 4.80
N ILE A 498 1.07 4.44 5.70
CA ILE A 498 2.17 5.34 6.05
C ILE A 498 3.16 4.62 6.97
N VAL A 499 4.36 5.18 7.12
CA VAL A 499 5.35 4.68 8.07
C VAL A 499 4.94 5.08 9.50
N TRP A 500 4.80 4.10 10.40
CA TRP A 500 4.45 4.33 11.81
C TRP A 500 5.54 3.86 12.79
N ASP A 501 6.46 3.01 12.34
CA ASP A 501 7.50 2.34 13.13
C ASP A 501 8.90 2.95 12.94
N SER A 502 8.97 4.14 12.35
CA SER A 502 10.23 4.84 12.14
C SER A 502 10.69 5.63 13.35
N THR A 503 12.00 5.67 13.51
CA THR A 503 12.73 6.50 14.49
C THR A 503 13.20 7.84 13.91
N SER A 504 12.98 8.07 12.60
CA SER A 504 13.30 9.34 11.94
C SER A 504 12.37 10.45 12.43
N ALA A 505 12.94 11.54 12.94
CA ALA A 505 12.16 12.67 13.47
C ALA A 505 11.13 13.22 12.46
N GLY A 506 11.47 13.22 11.16
CA GLY A 506 10.55 13.64 10.09
C GLY A 506 9.35 12.70 9.94
N GLU A 507 9.58 11.39 9.90
CA GLU A 507 8.52 10.38 9.74
C GLU A 507 7.66 10.27 11.00
N SER A 508 8.28 10.22 12.19
CA SER A 508 7.55 10.15 13.46
C SER A 508 6.68 11.39 13.68
N SER A 509 7.17 12.59 13.32
CA SER A 509 6.39 13.85 13.49
C SER A 509 5.09 13.87 12.69
N TYR A 510 5.06 13.23 11.52
CA TYR A 510 3.83 13.10 10.72
C TYR A 510 2.83 12.15 11.37
N SER A 511 3.29 11.02 11.92
CA SER A 511 2.44 10.09 12.67
C SER A 511 1.82 10.77 13.90
N PHE A 512 2.60 11.60 14.62
CA PHE A 512 2.09 12.42 15.73
C PHE A 512 1.06 13.46 15.27
N PHE A 513 1.31 14.13 14.15
CA PHE A 513 0.35 15.06 13.56
C PHE A 513 -1.00 14.39 13.28
N LEU A 514 -0.99 13.22 12.64
CA LEU A 514 -2.24 12.48 12.37
C LEU A 514 -2.94 12.01 13.64
N LEU A 515 -2.18 11.49 14.61
CA LEU A 515 -2.74 11.06 15.90
C LEU A 515 -3.45 12.21 16.62
N ILE A 516 -2.83 13.39 16.68
CA ILE A 516 -3.41 14.54 17.36
C ILE A 516 -4.62 15.08 16.57
N VAL A 517 -4.41 15.42 15.30
CA VAL A 517 -5.38 16.16 14.48
C VAL A 517 -6.56 15.31 14.04
N PHE A 518 -6.34 14.05 13.69
CA PHE A 518 -7.36 13.21 13.09
C PHE A 518 -7.85 12.08 13.99
N PHE A 519 -7.24 11.88 15.16
CA PHE A 519 -7.77 10.92 16.14
C PHE A 519 -8.19 11.63 17.44
N VAL A 520 -7.27 12.28 18.16
CA VAL A 520 -7.58 12.89 19.46
C VAL A 520 -8.63 13.99 19.36
N PHE A 521 -8.45 14.96 18.45
CA PHE A 521 -9.42 16.05 18.29
C PHE A 521 -10.82 15.58 17.87
N PRO A 522 -10.98 14.73 16.82
CA PRO A 522 -12.29 14.20 16.44
C PRO A 522 -12.95 13.37 17.55
N VAL A 523 -12.21 12.48 18.21
CA VAL A 523 -12.74 11.68 19.32
C VAL A 523 -13.20 12.58 20.46
N ALA A 524 -12.41 13.59 20.85
CA ALA A 524 -12.81 14.55 21.89
C ALA A 524 -14.06 15.34 21.50
N ALA A 525 -14.15 15.80 20.25
CA ALA A 525 -15.33 16.52 19.74
C ALA A 525 -16.59 15.63 19.73
N ILE A 526 -16.46 14.37 19.34
CA ILE A 526 -17.52 13.37 19.39
C ILE A 526 -17.96 13.15 20.85
N SER A 527 -17.04 12.83 21.74
CA SER A 527 -17.33 12.57 23.16
C SER A 527 -18.01 13.76 23.84
N PHE A 528 -17.52 14.98 23.61
CA PHE A 528 -18.12 16.20 24.14
C PHE A 528 -19.56 16.40 23.61
N SER A 529 -19.76 16.27 22.30
CA SER A 529 -21.07 16.47 21.66
C SER A 529 -22.11 15.49 22.20
N TYR A 530 -21.76 14.20 22.31
CA TYR A 530 -22.69 13.20 22.84
C TYR A 530 -22.91 13.31 24.34
N GLY A 531 -21.90 13.70 25.11
CA GLY A 531 -22.08 14.04 26.52
C GLY A 531 -23.14 15.13 26.69
N LYS A 532 -23.05 16.21 25.92
CA LYS A 532 -24.07 17.27 25.90
C LYS A 532 -25.44 16.78 25.44
N ILE A 533 -25.52 15.98 24.37
CA ILE A 533 -26.77 15.41 23.87
C ILE A 533 -27.44 14.56 24.95
N PHE A 534 -26.69 13.72 25.66
CA PHE A 534 -27.22 12.91 26.76
C PHE A 534 -27.88 13.77 27.84
N PHE A 535 -27.23 14.86 28.27
CA PHE A 535 -27.81 15.78 29.25
C PHE A 535 -29.06 16.51 28.72
N ILE A 536 -29.07 16.91 27.44
CA ILE A 536 -30.25 17.52 26.81
C ILE A 536 -31.43 16.54 26.80
N VAL A 537 -31.21 15.31 26.32
CA VAL A 537 -32.25 14.27 26.26
C VAL A 537 -32.75 13.92 27.66
N ARG A 538 -31.85 13.77 28.64
CA ARG A 538 -32.22 13.51 30.04
C ARG A 538 -33.06 14.64 30.62
N ARG A 539 -32.74 15.90 30.31
CA ARG A 539 -33.52 17.07 30.74
C ARG A 539 -34.91 17.07 30.11
N ILE A 540 -35.02 16.75 28.81
CA ILE A 540 -36.32 16.68 28.11
C ILE A 540 -37.17 15.55 28.71
N TYR A 541 -36.57 14.39 29.01
CA TYR A 541 -37.27 13.27 29.64
C TYR A 541 -37.86 13.64 31.02
N LEU A 542 -37.04 14.23 31.91
CA LEU A 542 -37.49 14.65 33.25
C LEU A 542 -38.56 15.76 33.18
N ASN A 543 -38.46 16.66 32.20
CA ASN A 543 -39.45 17.71 31.99
C ASN A 543 -40.75 17.19 31.36
N ALA A 544 -40.69 16.13 30.55
CA ALA A 544 -41.87 15.51 29.94
C ALA A 544 -42.75 14.82 30.99
N GLU A 545 -42.14 14.22 32.02
CA GLU A 545 -42.84 13.62 33.15
C GLU A 545 -43.62 14.66 33.98
N THR A 546 -43.18 15.91 34.00
CA THR A 546 -43.78 16.99 34.80
C THR A 546 -44.71 17.92 34.02
N MET A 547 -44.49 18.16 32.72
CA MET A 547 -45.22 19.20 31.97
C MET A 547 -46.28 18.70 30.99
N TRP A 548 -46.20 17.47 30.45
CA TRP A 548 -46.85 17.19 29.16
C TRP A 548 -48.22 16.50 29.27
N GLY A 549 -48.57 15.95 30.45
CA GLY A 549 -49.82 15.21 30.64
C GLY A 549 -50.02 14.09 29.61
N HIS A 550 -51.19 13.45 29.60
CA HIS A 550 -51.50 12.40 28.62
C HIS A 550 -51.79 12.94 27.19
N ASP A 551 -51.94 14.26 27.00
CA ASP A 551 -52.53 14.85 25.79
C ASP A 551 -51.55 15.55 24.81
N ALA A 552 -50.24 15.63 25.11
CA ALA A 552 -49.25 16.25 24.21
C ALA A 552 -48.62 15.26 23.19
N GLN A 553 -49.44 14.49 22.48
CA GLN A 553 -49.01 13.43 21.56
C GLN A 553 -48.07 13.93 20.44
N ALA A 554 -48.34 15.10 19.86
CA ALA A 554 -47.53 15.68 18.77
C ALA A 554 -46.10 16.05 19.22
N THR A 555 -45.93 16.49 20.47
CA THR A 555 -44.62 16.83 21.04
C THR A 555 -43.85 15.57 21.43
N LYS A 556 -44.54 14.53 21.90
CA LYS A 556 -43.98 13.22 22.21
C LYS A 556 -43.43 12.51 20.96
N GLU A 557 -44.18 12.52 19.86
CA GLU A 557 -43.75 11.94 18.58
C GLU A 557 -42.50 12.64 18.02
N SER A 558 -42.44 13.97 18.10
CA SER A 558 -41.26 14.75 17.68
C SER A 558 -40.03 14.42 18.54
N TYR A 559 -40.21 14.28 19.86
CA TYR A 559 -39.16 13.85 20.78
C TYR A 559 -38.65 12.43 20.49
N GLU A 560 -39.56 11.46 20.32
CA GLU A 560 -39.20 10.08 19.99
C GLU A 560 -38.43 9.98 18.67
N ALA A 561 -38.81 10.78 17.66
CA ALA A 561 -38.08 10.88 16.40
C ALA A 561 -36.65 11.44 16.58
N GLN A 562 -36.46 12.43 17.45
CA GLN A 562 -35.14 12.98 17.77
C GLN A 562 -34.26 11.96 18.51
N VAL A 563 -34.80 11.25 19.50
CA VAL A 563 -34.08 10.19 20.24
C VAL A 563 -33.70 9.04 19.32
N LYS A 564 -34.61 8.58 18.46
CA LYS A 564 -34.34 7.54 17.45
C LYS A 564 -33.18 7.95 16.54
N THR A 565 -33.18 9.20 16.10
CA THR A 565 -32.12 9.78 15.26
C THR A 565 -30.80 9.84 16.02
N ALA A 566 -30.78 10.32 17.27
CA ALA A 566 -29.55 10.37 18.08
C ALA A 566 -28.97 8.97 18.35
N LYS A 567 -29.82 7.98 18.65
CA LYS A 567 -29.43 6.56 18.85
C LYS A 567 -28.80 5.97 17.60
N GLN A 568 -29.36 6.24 16.42
CA GLN A 568 -28.80 5.79 15.15
C GLN A 568 -27.37 6.29 14.94
N LEU A 569 -27.09 7.55 15.28
CA LEU A 569 -25.78 8.16 15.10
C LEU A 569 -24.76 7.65 16.12
N LEU A 570 -25.21 7.41 17.35
CA LEU A 570 -24.41 6.74 18.36
C LEU A 570 -23.97 5.33 17.89
N LEU A 571 -24.87 4.58 17.23
CA LEU A 571 -24.54 3.28 16.66
C LEU A 571 -23.50 3.37 15.54
N MET A 572 -23.58 4.38 14.66
CA MET A 572 -22.58 4.60 13.61
C MET A 572 -21.20 4.87 14.17
N ILE A 573 -21.12 5.73 15.19
CA ILE A 573 -19.86 6.10 15.85
C ILE A 573 -19.31 4.90 16.62
N ALA A 574 -20.16 4.17 17.34
CA ALA A 574 -19.76 2.96 18.04
C ALA A 574 -19.18 1.92 17.06
N GLY A 575 -19.82 1.73 15.91
CA GLY A 575 -19.32 0.84 14.85
C GLY A 575 -17.97 1.29 14.31
N TYR A 576 -17.79 2.58 14.02
CA TYR A 576 -16.50 3.11 13.55
C TYR A 576 -15.40 2.94 14.60
N MET A 577 -15.66 3.34 15.85
CA MET A 577 -14.72 3.21 16.95
C MET A 577 -14.37 1.74 17.20
N PHE A 578 -15.34 0.83 17.13
CA PHE A 578 -15.11 -0.61 17.27
C PHE A 578 -14.10 -1.11 16.23
N ALA A 579 -14.28 -0.79 14.95
CA ALA A 579 -13.37 -1.22 13.89
C ALA A 579 -11.98 -0.55 13.97
N TRP A 580 -11.91 0.75 14.24
CA TRP A 580 -10.68 1.53 14.14
C TRP A 580 -9.82 1.53 15.41
N THR A 581 -10.42 1.30 16.58
CA THR A 581 -9.69 1.37 17.87
C THR A 581 -8.50 0.41 17.95
N PRO A 582 -8.59 -0.87 17.51
CA PRO A 582 -7.43 -1.76 17.56
C PRO A 582 -6.24 -1.24 16.75
N TYR A 583 -6.50 -0.68 15.57
CA TYR A 583 -5.46 -0.09 14.73
C TYR A 583 -4.89 1.18 15.35
N ALA A 584 -5.76 2.09 15.82
CA ALA A 584 -5.32 3.31 16.48
C ALA A 584 -4.48 3.05 17.73
N ILE A 585 -4.87 2.09 18.58
CA ILE A 585 -4.11 1.70 19.78
C ILE A 585 -2.75 1.13 19.37
N MET A 586 -2.73 0.18 18.43
CA MET A 586 -1.47 -0.41 17.97
C MET A 586 -0.52 0.66 17.42
N SER A 587 -1.00 1.52 16.50
CA SER A 587 -0.18 2.57 15.90
C SER A 587 0.29 3.57 16.95
N THR A 588 -0.56 3.92 17.91
CA THR A 588 -0.19 4.82 19.02
C THR A 588 0.89 4.22 19.91
N ILE A 589 0.79 2.93 20.25
CA ILE A 589 1.79 2.25 21.08
C ILE A 589 3.15 2.21 20.37
N VAL A 590 3.16 1.91 19.07
CA VAL A 590 4.39 1.91 18.26
C VAL A 590 5.01 3.30 18.22
N VAL A 591 4.20 4.33 17.96
CA VAL A 591 4.67 5.73 17.86
C VAL A 591 5.15 6.29 19.20
N LEU A 592 4.45 6.01 20.31
CA LEU A 592 4.78 6.57 21.63
C LEU A 592 5.90 5.82 22.35
N PHE A 593 5.93 4.49 22.24
CA PHE A 593 6.82 3.65 23.05
C PHE A 593 7.91 2.96 22.23
N GLY A 594 7.91 3.09 20.89
CA GLY A 594 8.86 2.40 20.02
C GLY A 594 8.73 0.87 20.09
N SER A 595 7.55 0.39 20.48
CA SER A 595 7.28 -1.04 20.65
C SER A 595 7.42 -1.78 19.32
N LYS A 596 8.21 -2.86 19.31
CA LYS A 596 8.34 -3.73 18.15
C LYS A 596 7.18 -4.73 18.13
N ILE A 597 6.33 -4.63 17.11
CA ILE A 597 5.26 -5.60 16.86
C ILE A 597 5.83 -6.73 15.99
N PRO A 598 5.47 -8.01 16.28
CA PRO A 598 5.91 -9.11 15.44
C PRO A 598 5.53 -8.93 13.97
N PHE A 599 6.41 -9.40 13.08
CA PHE A 599 6.21 -9.28 11.63
C PHE A 599 4.82 -9.81 11.21
N GLY A 600 4.13 -9.05 10.35
CA GLY A 600 2.80 -9.42 9.85
C GLY A 600 1.62 -9.08 10.77
N TYR A 601 1.81 -8.91 12.08
CA TYR A 601 0.68 -8.72 13.01
C TYR A 601 -0.05 -7.38 12.83
N HIS A 602 0.60 -6.38 12.22
CA HIS A 602 -0.05 -5.13 11.82
C HIS A 602 -1.23 -5.32 10.84
N GLU A 603 -1.23 -6.42 10.09
CA GLU A 603 -2.25 -6.74 9.10
C GLU A 603 -3.65 -6.87 9.71
N TYR A 604 -3.76 -7.56 10.86
CA TYR A 604 -5.05 -7.86 11.47
C TYR A 604 -5.83 -6.61 11.92
N PRO A 605 -5.27 -5.69 12.72
CA PRO A 605 -5.99 -4.47 13.08
C PRO A 605 -6.20 -3.53 11.89
N SER A 606 -5.28 -3.48 10.92
CA SER A 606 -5.43 -2.69 9.68
C SER A 606 -6.62 -3.17 8.84
N LEU A 607 -6.74 -4.49 8.66
CA LEU A 607 -7.88 -5.09 7.96
C LEU A 607 -9.19 -4.90 8.74
N PHE A 608 -9.15 -5.07 10.07
CA PHE A 608 -10.33 -4.88 10.91
C PHE A 608 -10.88 -3.45 10.80
N ALA A 609 -10.01 -2.44 10.79
CA ALA A 609 -10.39 -1.06 10.54
C ALA A 609 -11.15 -0.88 9.21
N LYS A 610 -10.76 -1.58 8.15
CA LYS A 610 -11.44 -1.52 6.83
C LYS A 610 -12.86 -2.11 6.86
N THR A 611 -13.20 -2.94 7.83
CA THR A 611 -14.57 -3.44 7.98
C THR A 611 -15.56 -2.34 8.40
N SER A 612 -15.09 -1.16 8.85
CA SER A 612 -15.98 -0.02 9.14
C SER A 612 -16.88 0.36 7.96
N ASN A 613 -16.41 0.14 6.72
CA ASN A 613 -17.10 0.53 5.49
C ASN A 613 -18.42 -0.24 5.28
N ILE A 614 -18.58 -1.39 5.93
CA ILE A 614 -19.80 -2.22 5.80
C ILE A 614 -20.82 -1.95 6.92
N TYR A 615 -20.43 -1.28 8.01
CA TYR A 615 -21.31 -1.06 9.15
C TYR A 615 -22.34 0.04 8.88
N ASN A 616 -21.93 1.13 8.22
CA ASN A 616 -22.78 2.30 8.00
C ASN A 616 -24.08 1.95 7.23
N PRO A 617 -24.05 1.27 6.07
CA PRO A 617 -25.26 0.86 5.36
C PRO A 617 -26.18 -0.08 6.13
N ILE A 618 -25.61 -1.01 6.90
CA ILE A 618 -26.39 -1.92 7.76
C ILE A 618 -27.20 -1.09 8.75
N ILE A 619 -26.54 -0.15 9.43
CA ILE A 619 -27.20 0.74 10.39
C ILE A 619 -28.28 1.55 9.68
N TYR A 620 -27.97 2.20 8.56
CA TYR A 620 -28.94 3.00 7.78
C TYR A 620 -30.18 2.21 7.41
N PHE A 621 -30.03 0.97 6.93
CA PHE A 621 -31.16 0.14 6.51
C PHE A 621 -32.11 -0.18 7.66
N PHE A 622 -31.60 -0.49 8.85
CA PHE A 622 -32.45 -0.84 9.98
C PHE A 622 -33.06 0.38 10.67
N THR A 623 -32.33 1.49 10.70
CA THR A 623 -32.69 2.66 11.52
C THR A 623 -33.36 3.78 10.72
N TYR A 624 -33.06 3.92 9.43
CA TYR A 624 -33.59 5.00 8.59
C TYR A 624 -34.71 4.54 7.66
N GLN A 625 -35.94 4.66 8.15
CA GLN A 625 -37.14 4.16 7.46
C GLN A 625 -37.35 4.77 6.07
N SER A 626 -37.27 6.09 5.91
CA SER A 626 -37.52 6.73 4.60
C SER A 626 -36.48 6.36 3.56
N LEU A 627 -35.21 6.20 3.96
CA LEU A 627 -34.16 5.72 3.07
C LEU A 627 -34.37 4.24 2.72
N ARG A 628 -34.70 3.39 3.71
CA ARG A 628 -35.00 1.97 3.48
C ARG A 628 -36.13 1.79 2.48
N GLU A 629 -37.26 2.49 2.66
CA GLU A 629 -38.41 2.39 1.77
C GLU A 629 -38.03 2.77 0.33
N LYS A 630 -37.32 3.89 0.15
CA LYS A 630 -36.88 4.34 -1.18
C LYS A 630 -35.81 3.46 -1.82
N ALA A 631 -34.96 2.81 -1.01
CA ALA A 631 -34.00 1.82 -1.48
C ALA A 631 -34.72 0.54 -1.92
N ILE A 632 -35.74 0.08 -1.19
CA ILE A 632 -36.59 -1.05 -1.59
C ILE A 632 -37.35 -0.72 -2.88
N ASP A 633 -37.91 0.49 -3.00
CA ASP A 633 -38.55 0.98 -4.24
C ASP A 633 -37.57 0.95 -5.43
N LEU A 634 -36.31 1.29 -5.20
CA LEU A 634 -35.25 1.25 -6.22
C LEU A 634 -34.92 -0.19 -6.63
N LEU A 635 -34.85 -1.13 -5.67
CA LEU A 635 -34.57 -2.56 -5.92
C LEU A 635 -35.75 -3.29 -6.57
N ARG A 636 -36.99 -2.85 -6.33
CA ARG A 636 -38.21 -3.44 -6.90
C ARG A 636 -38.43 -3.15 -8.39
N CYS A 637 -37.49 -2.47 -9.07
CA CYS A 637 -37.51 -2.21 -10.52
C CYS A 637 -38.92 -1.88 -11.07
N GLY A 638 -39.50 -0.75 -10.66
CA GLY A 638 -40.66 -0.16 -11.36
C GLY A 638 -41.93 -1.02 -11.46
N GLY A 639 -42.10 -2.06 -10.64
CA GLY A 639 -43.32 -2.86 -10.62
C GLY A 639 -44.50 -2.11 -9.99
N ASN A 640 -45.44 -1.70 -10.84
CA ASN A 640 -46.81 -1.22 -10.55
C ASN A 640 -46.97 0.11 -9.81
N ALA A 641 -46.85 1.21 -10.56
CA ALA A 641 -47.68 2.40 -10.34
C ALA A 641 -49.08 2.17 -10.95
N ASN A 642 -49.85 1.25 -10.36
CA ASN A 642 -51.30 1.13 -10.52
C ASN A 642 -51.86 0.68 -9.17
N ALA A 643 -51.67 1.50 -8.14
CA ALA A 643 -52.44 1.41 -6.91
C ALA A 643 -53.62 2.38 -7.04
N VAL A 644 -54.75 1.80 -7.43
CA VAL A 644 -56.15 2.23 -7.26
C VAL A 644 -56.29 3.54 -6.48
N GLN A 645 -56.69 4.62 -7.17
CA GLN A 645 -57.36 5.73 -6.49
C GLN A 645 -58.68 5.20 -5.92
N PRO A 646 -59.00 5.43 -4.64
CA PRO A 646 -60.35 5.17 -4.15
C PRO A 646 -61.30 6.12 -4.87
N MET A 647 -62.26 5.55 -5.59
CA MET A 647 -63.39 6.25 -6.17
C MET A 647 -64.12 6.98 -5.04
N SER A 648 -64.11 8.32 -5.09
CA SER A 648 -64.93 9.16 -4.22
C SER A 648 -66.40 8.87 -4.52
N MET A 649 -67.11 8.23 -3.58
CA MET A 649 -68.57 8.22 -3.59
C MET A 649 -69.06 9.64 -3.30
N THR A 650 -69.48 10.33 -4.35
CA THR A 650 -70.23 11.59 -4.24
C THR A 650 -71.64 11.26 -3.75
N VAL A 651 -71.89 11.45 -2.46
CA VAL A 651 -73.25 11.48 -1.90
C VAL A 651 -73.88 12.80 -2.33
N SER A 652 -74.91 12.73 -3.19
CA SER A 652 -75.71 13.88 -3.58
C SER A 652 -76.63 14.30 -2.44
N SER A 653 -76.26 15.36 -1.72
CA SER A 653 -77.20 16.09 -0.86
C SER A 653 -78.06 17.01 -1.73
N GLY A 654 -79.34 16.66 -1.89
CA GLY A 654 -80.34 17.50 -2.55
C GLY A 654 -80.47 18.85 -1.85
N ARG A 655 -80.42 19.94 -2.63
CA ARG A 655 -80.73 21.29 -2.17
C ARG A 655 -82.06 21.71 -2.80
N ARG A 656 -83.08 21.83 -1.95
CA ARG A 656 -84.35 22.52 -2.24
C ARG A 656 -84.05 23.95 -2.71
N THR A 657 -84.60 24.32 -3.86
CA THR A 657 -84.81 25.73 -4.24
C THR A 657 -86.28 26.05 -4.02
N GLY A 658 -86.53 27.02 -3.14
CA GLY A 658 -87.79 27.75 -3.09
C GLY A 658 -87.71 28.99 -3.96
N HIS A 659 -88.87 29.34 -4.52
CA HIS A 659 -89.21 30.44 -5.42
C HIS A 659 -88.84 30.30 -6.88
#